data_AF-M7YWF4-F1
#
_entry.id   AF-M7YWF4-F1
#
_cell.length_a   1.000
_cell.length_b   1.000
_cell.length_c   1.000
_cell.angle_alpha   90.00
_cell.angle_beta   90.00
_cell.angle_gamma   90.00
#
_symmetry.space_group_name_H-M   'P 1'
#
loop_
_entity.id
_entity.type
_entity.pdbx_description
1 polymer ?
#
loop_
_entity_poly.entity_id
_entity_poly.type
_entity_poly.pdbx_seq_one_letter_code
_entity_poly.pdbx_strand_id
1 'polypeptide(L)'
;MGAAAGKAVEDLASAADGTTTRAEDRLAVAERVILEFERRRSSCDGSDVGIWDAQATCTNQGLLAAVDEIVFLKEMHAFPMASPAGRRMDGALRAAMFLSILQLQVGCSPEAETGESISYENAEWWTAEDMIRRWILATKLVEKALVTMQTQLHAQSNGAFDRFKNDYIMAMAKRRSYILLRFADGFTSTRSPEKLMYVLEMYEVLGSAVPGLVLVLTGQHKELFSRQVEVVLAKLARALRAMIGGAVTKVRAGGSSGTQGETRGVGAGVHPLTRYAVSCIESLAPHRGALDVILASTGGILEGVNSFGDLFSELVASLEPKLEEISTLRGEEGGGLRHLFLANNTSFVLKRAGAIGGDDEWAACRRSRVEQHVAGYVEASWAPVVACLEAGKPATKALAKFNAALDKAYSGHVRCEVSDPELRAALRKAVSENVVGAYGAYLLEHPKLGRSGYRPGRQGPVNHGDRAGKRSRPVDKQQKHLYLVLDDWTRGFTIRKIDIDAMDSGPDLDLEPAPVYPVNFTALGSNIFIASNRHPGTMVYDTETGGLSIGPLLPDPLLGGTRVFAATGDTQQLYALKYRICDMQQAFEVMSTACVEDWHPTSFPNPSQDWSWATVPSPPPFPKDSLITAYAMHPDGRTLFVSCGSNHDTHHHHTYSFDTKNHKWRSHGDWALPFQNQGYFDGELDAWVGLRKDGYVCACRVPSRSRTLAAQPDWKMAKDELFLEHPGSMGATLTYMANARFCLVETEELEFDGFMLYITIFGLKYNHEGELQPTARRTTKSCRLHRNLLQFSPVAFWL
;
A
#
# COMPACT_ATOMS: atom_id res chain seq x y z
N MET A 1 -54.35 2.55 -15.47
CA MET A 1 -52.99 2.36 -14.90
C MET A 1 -52.09 1.62 -15.88
N GLY A 2 -51.80 2.17 -17.07
CA GLY A 2 -51.12 1.43 -18.15
C GLY A 2 -50.06 2.20 -18.92
N ALA A 3 -49.41 3.22 -18.33
CA ALA A 3 -48.43 4.05 -19.05
C ALA A 3 -47.08 4.26 -18.32
N ALA A 4 -46.90 3.74 -17.10
CA ALA A 4 -45.69 4.01 -16.31
C ALA A 4 -44.63 2.90 -16.35
N ALA A 5 -44.95 1.70 -16.85
CA ALA A 5 -44.02 0.56 -16.83
C ALA A 5 -43.14 0.43 -18.09
N GLY A 6 -43.49 1.09 -19.20
CA GLY A 6 -42.70 1.02 -20.44
C GLY A 6 -41.41 1.86 -20.40
N LYS A 7 -41.43 3.00 -19.70
CA LYS A 7 -40.32 3.96 -19.70
C LYS A 7 -39.11 3.49 -18.90
N ALA A 8 -39.34 2.77 -17.80
CA ALA A 8 -38.26 2.25 -16.95
C ALA A 8 -37.47 1.10 -17.61
N VAL A 9 -38.08 0.36 -18.55
CA VAL A 9 -37.41 -0.75 -19.27
C VAL A 9 -36.61 -0.21 -20.47
N GLU A 10 -37.07 0.85 -21.12
CA GLU A 10 -36.29 1.55 -22.17
C GLU A 10 -35.08 2.31 -21.59
N ASP A 11 -35.21 2.93 -20.41
CA ASP A 11 -34.10 3.66 -19.78
C ASP A 11 -32.99 2.70 -19.28
N LEU A 12 -33.35 1.51 -18.76
CA LEU A 12 -32.40 0.45 -18.38
C LEU A 12 -31.71 -0.22 -19.58
N ALA A 13 -32.42 -0.36 -20.71
CA ALA A 13 -31.82 -0.85 -21.95
C ALA A 13 -30.84 0.18 -22.54
N SER A 14 -31.15 1.48 -22.46
CA SER A 14 -30.27 2.56 -22.97
C SER A 14 -28.96 2.69 -22.17
N ALA A 15 -29.01 2.47 -20.84
CA ALA A 15 -27.83 2.50 -19.98
C ALA A 15 -26.90 1.28 -20.23
N ALA A 16 -27.48 0.11 -20.49
CA ALA A 16 -26.74 -1.10 -20.87
C ALA A 16 -26.11 -0.96 -22.27
N ASP A 17 -26.81 -0.36 -23.22
CA ASP A 17 -26.30 -0.10 -24.57
C ASP A 17 -25.10 0.87 -24.54
N GLY A 18 -25.13 1.88 -23.67
CA GLY A 18 -24.03 2.82 -23.45
C GLY A 18 -22.77 2.17 -22.83
N THR A 19 -22.93 1.20 -21.93
CA THR A 19 -21.78 0.44 -21.39
C THR A 19 -21.20 -0.55 -22.38
N THR A 20 -22.04 -1.14 -23.25
CA THR A 20 -21.62 -2.13 -24.24
C THR A 20 -20.86 -1.45 -25.38
N THR A 21 -21.38 -0.32 -25.89
CA THR A 21 -20.69 0.52 -26.89
C THR A 21 -19.34 1.06 -26.37
N ARG A 22 -19.27 1.50 -25.11
CA ARG A 22 -18.01 1.93 -24.47
C ARG A 22 -16.98 0.80 -24.36
N ALA A 23 -17.41 -0.45 -24.15
CA ALA A 23 -16.52 -1.61 -24.13
C ALA A 23 -16.05 -1.97 -25.55
N GLU A 24 -16.91 -1.87 -26.57
CA GLU A 24 -16.57 -2.15 -27.97
C GLU A 24 -15.51 -1.18 -28.51
N ASP A 25 -15.59 0.11 -28.14
CA ASP A 25 -14.60 1.12 -28.52
C ASP A 25 -13.22 0.82 -27.90
N ARG A 26 -13.21 0.42 -26.62
CA ARG A 26 -11.98 0.02 -25.91
C ARG A 26 -11.35 -1.23 -26.54
N LEU A 27 -12.16 -2.22 -26.91
CA LEU A 27 -11.71 -3.40 -27.66
C LEU A 27 -11.12 -3.01 -29.03
N ALA A 28 -11.79 -2.12 -29.77
CA ALA A 28 -11.33 -1.70 -31.10
C ALA A 28 -9.99 -0.94 -31.05
N VAL A 29 -9.75 -0.15 -29.99
CA VAL A 29 -8.47 0.53 -29.76
C VAL A 29 -7.37 -0.50 -29.48
N ALA A 30 -7.61 -1.45 -28.60
CA ALA A 30 -6.62 -2.49 -28.27
C ALA A 30 -6.31 -3.41 -29.47
N GLU A 31 -7.32 -3.79 -30.26
CA GLU A 31 -7.14 -4.55 -31.50
C GLU A 31 -6.29 -3.80 -32.53
N ARG A 32 -6.50 -2.48 -32.68
CA ARG A 32 -5.73 -1.65 -33.61
C ARG A 32 -4.25 -1.63 -33.26
N VAL A 33 -3.91 -1.49 -31.97
CA VAL A 33 -2.53 -1.50 -31.49
C VAL A 33 -1.84 -2.82 -31.80
N ILE A 34 -2.52 -3.95 -31.58
CA ILE A 34 -2.00 -5.29 -31.89
C ILE A 34 -1.80 -5.49 -33.40
N LEU A 35 -2.78 -5.11 -34.22
CA LEU A 35 -2.70 -5.23 -35.67
C LEU A 35 -1.60 -4.35 -36.28
N GLU A 36 -1.37 -3.16 -35.70
CA GLU A 36 -0.31 -2.27 -36.14
C GLU A 36 1.09 -2.83 -35.82
N PHE A 37 1.24 -3.49 -34.67
CA PHE A 37 2.44 -4.24 -34.33
C PHE A 37 2.71 -5.40 -35.30
N GLU A 38 1.70 -6.21 -35.62
CA GLU A 38 1.84 -7.32 -36.57
C GLU A 38 2.19 -6.84 -37.99
N ARG A 39 1.62 -5.70 -38.41
CA ARG A 39 1.91 -5.10 -39.73
C ARG A 39 3.32 -4.54 -39.83
N ARG A 40 3.86 -3.97 -38.74
CA ARG A 40 5.26 -3.55 -38.67
C ARG A 40 6.21 -4.74 -38.70
N ARG A 41 5.84 -5.85 -38.03
CA ARG A 41 6.61 -7.10 -38.05
C ARG A 41 6.67 -7.74 -39.43
N SER A 42 5.59 -7.74 -40.20
CA SER A 42 5.54 -8.36 -41.54
C SER A 42 6.19 -7.51 -42.63
N SER A 43 6.42 -6.23 -42.37
CA SER A 43 7.07 -5.29 -43.31
C SER A 43 8.61 -5.33 -43.26
N CYS A 44 9.21 -6.01 -42.29
CA CYS A 44 10.66 -6.03 -42.07
C CYS A 44 11.25 -7.40 -42.43
N ASP A 45 12.17 -7.43 -43.40
CA ASP A 45 12.86 -8.64 -43.85
C ASP A 45 13.94 -9.05 -42.83
N GLY A 46 13.50 -9.74 -41.77
CA GLY A 46 14.27 -10.70 -40.96
C GLY A 46 15.57 -10.29 -40.27
N SER A 47 16.13 -9.10 -40.50
CA SER A 47 17.55 -8.84 -40.21
C SER A 47 17.87 -7.56 -39.46
N ASP A 48 16.90 -6.68 -39.17
CA ASP A 48 17.21 -5.48 -38.37
C ASP A 48 15.98 -4.86 -37.70
N VAL A 49 15.33 -5.61 -36.80
CA VAL A 49 14.48 -4.95 -35.79
C VAL A 49 15.36 -4.77 -34.57
N GLY A 50 15.96 -3.60 -34.43
CA GLY A 50 16.54 -3.15 -33.18
C GLY A 50 15.45 -3.13 -32.10
N ILE A 51 15.28 -4.24 -31.39
CA ILE A 51 14.36 -4.38 -30.24
C ILE A 51 14.80 -3.48 -29.06
N TRP A 52 15.97 -2.83 -29.18
CA TRP A 52 16.61 -2.01 -28.15
C TRP A 52 16.68 -0.51 -28.51
N ASP A 53 15.85 0.01 -29.41
CA ASP A 53 15.71 1.46 -29.57
C ASP A 53 14.65 2.04 -28.59
N ALA A 54 14.80 3.32 -28.21
CA ALA A 54 13.89 3.99 -27.28
C ALA A 54 12.43 4.09 -27.81
N GLN A 55 12.23 3.92 -29.12
CA GLN A 55 10.92 3.90 -29.77
C GLN A 55 10.27 2.51 -29.61
N ALA A 56 11.04 1.43 -29.60
CA ALA A 56 10.61 0.07 -29.31
C ALA A 56 10.12 -0.08 -27.85
N THR A 57 10.71 0.65 -26.89
CA THR A 57 10.26 0.67 -25.49
C THR A 57 8.84 1.24 -25.35
N CYS A 58 8.54 2.35 -26.04
CA CYS A 58 7.19 2.94 -26.07
C CYS A 58 6.19 2.02 -26.80
N THR A 59 6.63 1.40 -27.90
CA THR A 59 5.79 0.46 -28.66
C THR A 59 5.47 -0.79 -27.84
N ASN A 60 6.41 -1.27 -27.02
CA ASN A 60 6.22 -2.38 -26.08
C ASN A 60 5.29 -2.02 -24.91
N GLN A 61 5.34 -0.80 -24.39
CA GLN A 61 4.41 -0.32 -23.36
C GLN A 61 2.97 -0.19 -23.89
N GLY A 62 2.78 0.37 -25.09
CA GLY A 62 1.47 0.44 -25.74
C GLY A 62 0.89 -0.95 -26.05
N LEU A 63 1.74 -1.88 -26.48
CA LEU A 63 1.36 -3.28 -26.71
C LEU A 63 0.93 -3.98 -25.41
N LEU A 64 1.68 -3.79 -24.33
CA LEU A 64 1.36 -4.34 -23.00
C LEU A 64 0.04 -3.79 -22.47
N ALA A 65 -0.19 -2.49 -22.60
CA ALA A 65 -1.46 -1.87 -22.21
C ALA A 65 -2.65 -2.41 -23.04
N ALA A 66 -2.45 -2.66 -24.34
CA ALA A 66 -3.47 -3.27 -25.19
C ALA A 66 -3.77 -4.72 -24.80
N VAL A 67 -2.74 -5.50 -24.45
CA VAL A 67 -2.89 -6.87 -23.93
C VAL A 67 -3.65 -6.87 -22.61
N ASP A 68 -3.26 -6.04 -21.65
CA ASP A 68 -3.91 -5.92 -20.34
C ASP A 68 -5.37 -5.49 -20.47
N GLU A 69 -5.67 -4.58 -21.39
CA GLU A 69 -7.02 -4.10 -21.66
C GLU A 69 -7.93 -5.21 -22.24
N ILE A 70 -7.42 -6.03 -23.16
CA ILE A 70 -8.17 -7.16 -23.73
C ILE A 70 -8.46 -8.22 -22.66
N VAL A 71 -7.47 -8.50 -21.80
CA VAL A 71 -7.63 -9.42 -20.66
C VAL A 71 -8.70 -8.90 -19.70
N PHE A 72 -8.62 -7.62 -19.35
CA PHE A 72 -9.57 -6.96 -18.47
C PHE A 72 -11.02 -7.02 -19.00
N LEU A 73 -11.22 -6.70 -20.29
CA LEU A 73 -12.55 -6.76 -20.90
C LEU A 73 -13.11 -8.19 -20.97
N LYS A 74 -12.24 -9.21 -21.06
CA LYS A 74 -12.65 -10.62 -21.02
C LYS A 74 -13.04 -11.07 -19.60
N GLU A 75 -12.29 -10.66 -18.58
CA GLU A 75 -12.55 -10.98 -17.17
C GLU A 75 -13.88 -10.36 -16.69
N MET A 76 -14.18 -9.15 -17.15
CA MET A 76 -15.42 -8.43 -16.82
C MET A 76 -16.66 -8.97 -17.55
N HIS A 77 -16.54 -10.04 -18.35
CA HIS A 77 -17.63 -10.56 -19.18
C HIS A 77 -18.33 -9.46 -20.01
N ALA A 78 -17.56 -8.51 -20.55
CA ALA A 78 -18.09 -7.28 -21.14
C ALA A 78 -19.00 -7.50 -22.37
N PHE A 79 -18.99 -8.69 -22.96
CA PHE A 79 -19.80 -9.04 -24.14
C PHE A 79 -20.48 -10.40 -23.98
N PRO A 80 -21.76 -10.54 -24.42
CA PRO A 80 -22.40 -11.84 -24.54
C PRO A 80 -21.64 -12.75 -25.52
N MET A 81 -21.45 -14.03 -25.18
CA MET A 81 -20.65 -14.98 -25.98
C MET A 81 -21.09 -15.14 -27.44
N ALA A 82 -22.37 -14.90 -27.75
CA ALA A 82 -22.91 -14.99 -29.11
C ALA A 82 -22.83 -13.67 -29.92
N SER A 83 -22.42 -12.57 -29.29
CA SER A 83 -22.36 -11.25 -29.93
C SER A 83 -21.16 -11.13 -30.91
N PRO A 84 -21.26 -10.29 -31.95
CA PRO A 84 -20.13 -9.99 -32.84
C PRO A 84 -18.89 -9.48 -32.08
N ALA A 85 -19.09 -8.63 -31.06
CA ALA A 85 -18.02 -8.15 -30.18
C ALA A 85 -17.42 -9.25 -29.31
N GLY A 86 -18.23 -10.20 -28.83
CA GLY A 86 -17.73 -11.39 -28.12
C GLY A 86 -16.81 -12.27 -28.99
N ARG A 87 -17.16 -12.44 -30.28
CA ARG A 87 -16.29 -13.16 -31.23
C ARG A 87 -14.99 -12.41 -31.55
N ARG A 88 -15.06 -11.07 -31.66
CA ARG A 88 -13.90 -10.19 -31.83
C ARG A 88 -12.98 -10.25 -30.61
N MET A 89 -13.55 -10.16 -29.41
CA MET A 89 -12.85 -10.31 -28.14
C MET A 89 -12.09 -11.63 -28.07
N ASP A 90 -12.70 -12.75 -28.46
CA ASP A 90 -12.00 -14.04 -28.52
C ASP A 90 -10.84 -14.05 -29.52
N GLY A 91 -10.96 -13.34 -30.65
CA GLY A 91 -9.88 -13.11 -31.61
C GLY A 91 -8.75 -12.25 -31.03
N ALA A 92 -9.09 -11.12 -30.42
CA ALA A 92 -8.17 -10.18 -29.79
C ALA A 92 -7.41 -10.84 -28.63
N LEU A 93 -8.08 -11.65 -27.82
CA LEU A 93 -7.47 -12.41 -26.73
C LEU A 93 -6.44 -13.40 -27.25
N ARG A 94 -6.75 -14.12 -28.34
CA ARG A 94 -5.80 -15.04 -28.99
C ARG A 94 -4.53 -14.32 -29.48
N ALA A 95 -4.67 -13.12 -30.04
CA ALA A 95 -3.56 -12.32 -30.52
C ALA A 95 -2.74 -11.71 -29.37
N ALA A 96 -3.41 -11.18 -28.35
CA ALA A 96 -2.79 -10.65 -27.13
C ALA A 96 -1.93 -11.71 -26.44
N MET A 97 -2.46 -12.93 -26.31
CA MET A 97 -1.74 -14.06 -25.74
C MET A 97 -0.54 -14.50 -26.58
N PHE A 98 -0.63 -14.42 -27.91
CA PHE A 98 0.50 -14.72 -28.79
C PHE A 98 1.67 -13.74 -28.55
N LEU A 99 1.37 -12.48 -28.28
CA LEU A 99 2.33 -11.42 -28.03
C LEU A 99 2.97 -11.51 -26.63
N SER A 100 2.19 -11.84 -25.59
CA SER A 100 2.72 -12.09 -24.24
C SER A 100 3.77 -13.20 -24.22
N ILE A 101 3.56 -14.24 -25.02
CA ILE A 101 4.50 -15.36 -25.15
C ILE A 101 5.76 -14.96 -25.93
N LEU A 102 5.62 -14.13 -26.96
CA LEU A 102 6.75 -13.59 -27.72
C LEU A 102 7.64 -12.69 -26.85
N GLN A 103 7.07 -11.93 -25.90
CA GLN A 103 7.85 -11.11 -24.97
C GLN A 103 8.62 -11.94 -23.93
N LEU A 104 8.06 -13.07 -23.46
CA LEU A 104 8.80 -14.05 -22.65
C LEU A 104 9.98 -14.67 -23.42
N GLN A 105 9.90 -14.71 -24.75
CA GLN A 105 10.98 -15.21 -25.60
C GLN A 105 12.13 -14.18 -25.76
N VAL A 106 11.87 -12.87 -25.68
CA VAL A 106 12.92 -11.84 -25.79
C VAL A 106 13.81 -11.78 -24.53
N GLY A 107 13.27 -12.14 -23.36
CA GLY A 107 14.06 -12.32 -22.13
C GLY A 107 14.89 -13.62 -22.07
N CYS A 108 14.74 -14.51 -23.05
CA CYS A 108 15.49 -15.76 -23.17
C CYS A 108 16.33 -15.72 -24.45
N SER A 109 17.64 -15.48 -24.32
CA SER A 109 18.56 -15.51 -25.46
C SER A 109 18.37 -16.78 -26.31
N PRO A 110 18.35 -16.69 -27.65
CA PRO A 110 18.27 -17.84 -28.54
C PRO A 110 19.47 -18.80 -28.45
N GLU A 111 20.55 -18.41 -27.76
CA GLU A 111 21.79 -19.18 -27.67
C GLU A 111 21.76 -20.29 -26.59
N ALA A 112 20.72 -20.35 -25.76
CA ALA A 112 20.60 -21.34 -24.68
C ALA A 112 19.96 -22.68 -25.12
N GLU A 113 20.40 -23.24 -26.25
CA GLU A 113 20.11 -24.64 -26.62
C GLU A 113 21.02 -25.65 -25.88
N THR A 114 22.02 -25.17 -25.14
CA THR A 114 22.91 -25.99 -24.31
C THR A 114 22.70 -25.74 -22.83
N GLY A 115 21.92 -26.62 -22.17
CA GLY A 115 22.10 -27.11 -20.78
C GLY A 115 22.39 -26.20 -19.58
N GLU A 116 22.56 -24.89 -19.69
CA GLU A 116 22.94 -24.02 -18.58
C GLU A 116 21.74 -23.26 -17.99
N SER A 117 21.70 -23.22 -16.65
CA SER A 117 20.64 -22.54 -15.91
C SER A 117 20.75 -21.02 -16.08
N ILE A 118 19.70 -20.41 -16.60
CA ILE A 118 19.60 -18.96 -16.78
C ILE A 118 19.51 -18.29 -15.40
N SER A 119 20.43 -17.37 -15.11
CA SER A 119 20.37 -16.48 -13.94
C SER A 119 19.54 -15.25 -14.27
N TYR A 120 18.50 -14.99 -13.47
CA TYR A 120 17.53 -13.89 -13.64
C TYR A 120 17.86 -12.65 -12.79
N GLU A 121 19.02 -12.59 -12.16
CA GLU A 121 19.36 -11.55 -11.16
C GLU A 121 19.85 -10.22 -11.77
N ASN A 122 20.13 -10.17 -13.08
CA ASN A 122 20.76 -9.02 -13.74
C ASN A 122 19.84 -8.21 -14.69
N ALA A 123 18.51 -8.38 -14.62
CA ALA A 123 17.59 -7.63 -15.47
C ALA A 123 17.23 -6.26 -14.83
N GLU A 124 17.93 -5.20 -15.24
CA GLU A 124 17.86 -3.81 -14.72
C GLU A 124 16.47 -3.13 -14.69
N TRP A 125 15.38 -3.79 -15.13
CA TRP A 125 14.05 -3.18 -15.25
C TRP A 125 12.88 -4.05 -14.75
N TRP A 126 13.12 -5.30 -14.30
CA TRP A 126 12.08 -6.18 -13.76
C TRP A 126 12.59 -6.98 -12.57
N THR A 127 11.84 -6.98 -11.45
CA THR A 127 12.14 -7.91 -10.36
C THR A 127 11.73 -9.33 -10.75
N ALA A 128 12.36 -10.34 -10.12
CA ALA A 128 11.94 -11.73 -10.28
C ALA A 128 10.45 -11.95 -9.96
N GLU A 129 9.92 -11.15 -9.02
CA GLU A 129 8.53 -11.18 -8.59
C GLU A 129 7.59 -10.70 -9.71
N ASP A 130 7.93 -9.60 -10.38
CA ASP A 130 7.16 -9.07 -11.50
C ASP A 130 7.10 -10.06 -12.66
N MET A 131 8.22 -10.75 -12.92
CA MET A 131 8.28 -11.78 -13.95
C MET A 131 7.40 -12.99 -13.61
N ILE A 132 7.39 -13.43 -12.35
CA ILE A 132 6.53 -14.53 -11.89
C ILE A 132 5.04 -14.14 -12.00
N ARG A 133 4.66 -12.94 -11.54
CA ARG A 133 3.26 -12.45 -11.63
C ARG A 133 2.76 -12.41 -13.07
N ARG A 134 3.58 -11.94 -14.01
CA ARG A 134 3.26 -11.92 -15.44
C ARG A 134 3.13 -13.32 -16.01
N TRP A 135 4.03 -14.22 -15.63
CA TRP A 135 3.96 -15.63 -16.06
C TRP A 135 2.70 -16.32 -15.54
N ILE A 136 2.27 -16.03 -14.30
CA ILE A 136 1.03 -16.55 -13.71
C ILE A 136 -0.18 -16.14 -14.56
N LEU A 137 -0.29 -14.84 -14.88
CA LEU A 137 -1.37 -14.31 -15.73
C LEU A 137 -1.33 -14.94 -17.12
N ALA A 138 -0.16 -14.96 -17.76
CA ALA A 138 0.02 -15.55 -19.08
C ALA A 138 -0.38 -17.03 -19.10
N THR A 139 -0.01 -17.80 -18.09
CA THR A 139 -0.31 -19.25 -18.01
C THR A 139 -1.81 -19.51 -17.89
N LYS A 140 -2.50 -18.77 -17.01
CA LYS A 140 -3.97 -18.84 -16.86
C LYS A 140 -4.70 -18.50 -18.16
N LEU A 141 -4.24 -17.48 -18.87
CA LEU A 141 -4.84 -17.06 -20.13
C LEU A 141 -4.58 -18.07 -21.25
N VAL A 142 -3.33 -18.53 -21.37
CA VAL A 142 -2.89 -19.55 -22.34
C VAL A 142 -3.70 -20.81 -22.21
N GLU A 143 -3.84 -21.34 -21.00
CA GLU A 143 -4.68 -22.51 -20.76
C GLU A 143 -6.13 -22.27 -21.18
N LYS A 144 -6.77 -21.20 -20.69
CA LYS A 144 -8.18 -20.90 -20.98
C LYS A 144 -8.46 -20.73 -22.47
N ALA A 145 -7.62 -20.02 -23.21
CA ALA A 145 -7.88 -19.83 -24.64
C ALA A 145 -7.52 -21.07 -25.47
N LEU A 146 -6.52 -21.86 -25.08
CA LEU A 146 -6.23 -23.13 -25.73
C LEU A 146 -7.41 -24.10 -25.60
N VAL A 147 -7.98 -24.22 -24.40
CA VAL A 147 -9.19 -25.00 -24.14
C VAL A 147 -10.38 -24.45 -24.95
N THR A 148 -10.61 -23.14 -24.91
CA THR A 148 -11.71 -22.50 -25.65
C THR A 148 -11.57 -22.69 -27.16
N MET A 149 -10.38 -22.49 -27.72
CA MET A 149 -10.08 -22.72 -29.13
C MET A 149 -10.36 -24.16 -29.53
N GLN A 150 -9.95 -25.10 -28.69
CA GLN A 150 -10.20 -26.51 -28.92
C GLN A 150 -11.70 -26.81 -28.94
N THR A 151 -12.46 -26.34 -27.94
CA THR A 151 -13.91 -26.53 -27.90
C THR A 151 -14.61 -25.90 -29.10
N GLN A 152 -14.26 -24.67 -29.46
CA GLN A 152 -14.86 -23.97 -30.61
C GLN A 152 -14.55 -24.67 -31.94
N LEU A 153 -13.30 -25.10 -32.14
CA LEU A 153 -12.89 -25.75 -33.38
C LEU A 153 -13.54 -27.13 -33.53
N HIS A 154 -13.74 -27.87 -32.43
CA HIS A 154 -14.41 -29.16 -32.44
C HIS A 154 -15.94 -29.04 -32.61
N ALA A 155 -16.55 -27.92 -32.21
CA ALA A 155 -17.97 -27.68 -32.40
C ALA A 155 -18.37 -27.37 -33.86
N GLN A 156 -17.44 -26.88 -34.68
CA GLN A 156 -17.67 -26.59 -36.10
C GLN A 156 -17.47 -27.88 -36.93
N SER A 157 -18.21 -28.10 -38.01
CA SER A 157 -17.84 -29.13 -39.01
C SER A 157 -17.24 -28.45 -40.22
N ASN A 158 -15.96 -28.73 -40.48
CA ASN A 158 -15.16 -28.08 -41.52
C ASN A 158 -14.78 -29.08 -42.64
N GLY A 159 -15.52 -30.19 -42.76
CA GLY A 159 -15.34 -31.18 -43.82
C GLY A 159 -13.97 -31.87 -43.76
N ALA A 160 -13.19 -31.80 -44.85
CA ALA A 160 -11.87 -32.42 -44.91
C ALA A 160 -10.90 -31.92 -43.83
N PHE A 161 -11.10 -30.68 -43.34
CA PHE A 161 -10.28 -30.10 -42.28
C PHE A 161 -10.52 -30.77 -40.91
N ASP A 162 -11.66 -31.44 -40.71
CA ASP A 162 -11.97 -32.13 -39.44
C ASP A 162 -10.91 -33.17 -39.07
N ARG A 163 -10.23 -33.76 -40.06
CA ARG A 163 -9.13 -34.72 -39.86
C ARG A 163 -7.83 -34.08 -39.35
N PHE A 164 -7.65 -32.77 -39.52
CA PHE A 164 -6.41 -32.05 -39.21
C PHE A 164 -6.52 -31.10 -38.01
N LYS A 165 -7.71 -30.96 -37.41
CA LYS A 165 -7.96 -30.01 -36.31
C LYS A 165 -7.02 -30.18 -35.13
N ASN A 166 -6.77 -31.43 -34.75
CA ASN A 166 -5.88 -31.75 -33.64
C ASN A 166 -4.43 -31.41 -33.95
N ASP A 167 -3.96 -31.70 -35.17
CA ASP A 167 -2.60 -31.37 -35.61
C ASP A 167 -2.39 -29.86 -35.73
N TYR A 168 -3.40 -29.14 -36.20
CA TYR A 168 -3.40 -27.68 -36.28
C TYR A 168 -3.29 -27.02 -34.89
N ILE A 169 -4.14 -27.42 -33.95
CA ILE A 169 -4.10 -26.90 -32.57
C ILE A 169 -2.77 -27.27 -31.89
N MET A 170 -2.30 -28.50 -32.07
CA MET A 170 -1.01 -28.95 -31.52
C MET A 170 0.15 -28.12 -32.06
N ALA A 171 0.19 -27.85 -33.37
CA ALA A 171 1.23 -27.02 -33.97
C ALA A 171 1.25 -25.59 -33.38
N MET A 172 0.09 -25.04 -33.03
CA MET A 172 -0.02 -23.72 -32.38
C MET A 172 0.37 -23.77 -30.89
N ALA A 173 -0.05 -24.79 -30.17
CA ALA A 173 0.08 -24.88 -28.72
C ALA A 173 1.48 -25.35 -28.28
N LYS A 174 2.08 -26.30 -29.01
CA LYS A 174 3.30 -27.00 -28.61
C LYS A 174 4.40 -26.06 -28.12
N ARG A 175 4.89 -25.16 -28.99
CA ARG A 175 6.00 -24.26 -28.62
C ARG A 175 5.66 -23.39 -27.40
N ARG A 176 4.41 -22.94 -27.30
CA ARG A 176 3.92 -22.04 -26.25
C ARG A 176 3.87 -22.75 -24.89
N SER A 177 3.36 -23.99 -24.86
CA SER A 177 3.33 -24.82 -23.65
C SER A 177 4.75 -25.10 -23.12
N TYR A 178 5.72 -25.38 -24.01
CA TYR A 178 7.12 -25.59 -23.61
C TYR A 178 7.80 -24.31 -23.10
N ILE A 179 7.48 -23.13 -23.64
CA ILE A 179 8.02 -21.85 -23.12
C ILE A 179 7.55 -21.60 -21.69
N LEU A 180 6.25 -21.77 -21.43
CA LEU A 180 5.70 -21.61 -20.08
C LEU A 180 6.36 -22.57 -19.09
N LEU A 181 6.53 -23.83 -19.50
CA LEU A 181 7.17 -24.85 -18.67
C LEU A 181 8.65 -24.54 -18.39
N ARG A 182 9.41 -24.09 -19.41
CA ARG A 182 10.84 -23.76 -19.25
C ARG A 182 11.05 -22.57 -18.31
N PHE A 183 10.17 -21.57 -18.35
CA PHE A 183 10.20 -20.46 -17.41
C PHE A 183 10.06 -20.94 -15.97
N ALA A 184 9.08 -21.82 -15.71
CA ALA A 184 8.88 -22.40 -14.38
C ALA A 184 10.09 -23.25 -13.91
N ASP A 185 10.74 -23.99 -14.82
CA ASP A 185 11.96 -24.77 -14.51
C ASP A 185 13.11 -23.85 -14.02
N GLY A 186 13.18 -22.60 -14.50
CA GLY A 186 14.16 -21.60 -14.08
C GLY A 186 14.11 -21.27 -12.58
N PHE A 187 12.95 -21.40 -11.94
CA PHE A 187 12.77 -21.13 -10.51
C PHE A 187 12.97 -22.36 -9.62
N THR A 188 13.22 -23.54 -10.19
CA THR A 188 13.40 -24.78 -9.41
C THR A 188 14.66 -24.80 -8.53
N SER A 189 15.65 -23.97 -8.87
CA SER A 189 16.91 -23.84 -8.12
C SER A 189 16.83 -22.81 -6.99
N THR A 190 15.78 -21.98 -6.93
CA THR A 190 15.70 -20.92 -5.92
C THR A 190 15.52 -21.47 -4.52
N ARG A 191 16.18 -20.84 -3.55
CA ARG A 191 16.12 -21.18 -2.12
C ARG A 191 15.88 -19.97 -1.23
N SER A 192 15.56 -18.82 -1.82
CA SER A 192 15.32 -17.56 -1.10
C SER A 192 13.94 -17.61 -0.44
N PRO A 193 13.84 -17.46 0.90
CA PRO A 193 12.57 -17.51 1.60
C PRO A 193 11.64 -16.34 1.22
N GLU A 194 12.19 -15.22 0.75
CA GLU A 194 11.44 -14.06 0.25
C GLU A 194 10.61 -14.43 -0.99
N LYS A 195 11.09 -15.39 -1.79
CA LYS A 195 10.41 -15.86 -3.01
C LYS A 195 9.38 -16.97 -2.76
N LEU A 196 9.20 -17.41 -1.50
CA LEU A 196 8.36 -18.56 -1.15
C LEU A 196 6.94 -18.46 -1.72
N MET A 197 6.27 -17.33 -1.48
CA MET A 197 4.88 -17.13 -1.90
C MET A 197 4.72 -17.12 -3.42
N TYR A 198 5.65 -16.49 -4.13
CA TYR A 198 5.64 -16.42 -5.59
C TYR A 198 5.84 -17.78 -6.25
N VAL A 199 6.78 -18.58 -5.73
CA VAL A 199 7.05 -19.91 -6.26
C VAL A 199 5.90 -20.87 -5.92
N LEU A 200 5.23 -20.67 -4.78
CA LEU A 200 4.06 -21.46 -4.38
C LEU A 200 2.88 -21.20 -5.32
N GLU A 201 2.61 -19.93 -5.63
CA GLU A 201 1.58 -19.57 -6.61
C GLU A 201 1.94 -20.08 -8.01
N MET A 202 3.22 -20.03 -8.41
CA MET A 202 3.67 -20.63 -9.67
C MET A 202 3.40 -22.14 -9.73
N TYR A 203 3.67 -22.88 -8.65
CA TYR A 203 3.39 -24.31 -8.56
C TYR A 203 1.89 -24.60 -8.72
N GLU A 204 1.04 -23.83 -8.03
CA GLU A 204 -0.42 -23.97 -8.13
C GLU A 204 -0.94 -23.70 -9.53
N VAL A 205 -0.49 -22.60 -10.14
CA VAL A 205 -0.95 -22.19 -11.46
C VAL A 205 -0.47 -23.17 -12.51
N LEU A 206 0.79 -23.63 -12.43
CA LEU A 206 1.27 -24.69 -13.30
C LEU A 206 0.41 -25.94 -13.13
N GLY A 207 0.26 -26.44 -11.89
CA GLY A 207 -0.53 -27.65 -11.59
C GLY A 207 -1.97 -27.58 -12.11
N SER A 208 -2.63 -26.43 -11.93
CA SER A 208 -3.99 -26.20 -12.42
C SER A 208 -4.09 -26.10 -13.95
N ALA A 209 -3.05 -25.62 -14.62
CA ALA A 209 -3.04 -25.44 -16.08
C ALA A 209 -2.67 -26.70 -16.87
N VAL A 210 -2.01 -27.68 -16.24
CA VAL A 210 -1.54 -28.92 -16.89
C VAL A 210 -2.65 -29.64 -17.67
N PRO A 211 -3.86 -29.88 -17.12
CA PRO A 211 -4.91 -30.57 -17.86
C PRO A 211 -5.23 -29.90 -19.20
N GLY A 212 -5.38 -28.57 -19.22
CA GLY A 212 -5.68 -27.82 -20.44
C GLY A 212 -4.51 -27.77 -21.42
N LEU A 213 -3.28 -27.62 -20.92
CA LEU A 213 -2.07 -27.64 -21.76
C LEU A 213 -1.81 -29.01 -22.39
N VAL A 214 -2.12 -30.10 -21.68
CA VAL A 214 -1.99 -31.48 -22.15
C VAL A 214 -3.11 -31.85 -23.12
N LEU A 215 -4.31 -31.29 -22.95
CA LEU A 215 -5.48 -31.58 -23.78
C LEU A 215 -5.28 -31.21 -25.26
N VAL A 216 -4.51 -30.16 -25.52
CA VAL A 216 -4.21 -29.66 -26.87
C VAL A 216 -3.03 -30.35 -27.55
N LEU A 217 -2.32 -31.24 -26.86
CA LEU A 217 -1.19 -32.00 -27.39
C LEU A 217 -1.62 -33.43 -27.77
N THR A 218 -1.03 -33.97 -28.82
CA THR A 218 -1.34 -35.32 -29.34
C THR A 218 -0.10 -36.19 -29.45
N GLY A 219 -0.32 -37.52 -29.46
CA GLY A 219 0.71 -38.53 -29.66
C GLY A 219 1.90 -38.42 -28.69
N GLN A 220 3.11 -38.59 -29.21
CA GLN A 220 4.36 -38.56 -28.43
C GLN A 220 4.62 -37.20 -27.75
N HIS A 221 4.13 -36.09 -28.31
CA HIS A 221 4.32 -34.77 -27.71
C HIS A 221 3.53 -34.60 -26.42
N LYS A 222 2.34 -35.21 -26.34
CA LYS A 222 1.57 -35.26 -25.11
C LYS A 222 2.33 -36.00 -24.01
N GLU A 223 2.87 -37.17 -24.31
CA GLU A 223 3.61 -38.01 -23.36
C GLU A 223 4.89 -37.32 -22.87
N LEU A 224 5.68 -36.74 -23.78
CA LEU A 224 6.90 -36.02 -23.43
C LEU A 224 6.63 -34.77 -22.59
N PHE A 225 5.61 -33.99 -22.95
CA PHE A 225 5.23 -32.80 -22.19
C PHE A 225 4.73 -33.16 -20.79
N SER A 226 3.85 -34.16 -20.66
CA SER A 226 3.38 -34.62 -19.35
C SER A 226 4.52 -35.06 -18.44
N ARG A 227 5.48 -35.85 -18.95
CA ARG A 227 6.66 -36.27 -18.18
C ARG A 227 7.51 -35.07 -17.74
N GLN A 228 7.71 -34.09 -18.62
CA GLN A 228 8.53 -32.92 -18.28
C GLN A 228 7.83 -32.02 -17.25
N VAL A 229 6.52 -31.86 -17.35
CA VAL A 229 5.69 -31.17 -16.36
C VAL A 229 5.82 -31.83 -14.98
N GLU A 230 5.69 -33.16 -14.90
CA GLU A 230 5.86 -33.90 -13.65
C GLU A 230 7.23 -33.65 -13.01
N VAL A 231 8.29 -33.67 -13.83
CA VAL A 231 9.66 -33.38 -13.37
C VAL A 231 9.78 -31.95 -12.84
N VAL A 232 9.25 -30.95 -13.54
CA VAL A 232 9.32 -29.55 -13.11
C VAL A 232 8.51 -29.33 -11.83
N LEU A 233 7.28 -29.85 -11.74
CA LEU A 233 6.47 -29.78 -10.53
C LEU A 233 7.16 -30.45 -9.34
N ALA A 234 7.79 -31.62 -9.53
CA ALA A 234 8.54 -32.30 -8.48
C ALA A 234 9.76 -31.47 -8.02
N LYS A 235 10.48 -30.84 -8.95
CA LYS A 235 11.60 -29.96 -8.62
C LYS A 235 11.14 -28.69 -7.88
N LEU A 236 10.03 -28.07 -8.30
CA LEU A 236 9.42 -26.91 -7.63
C LEU A 236 8.96 -27.28 -6.21
N ALA A 237 8.28 -28.41 -6.04
CA ALA A 237 7.88 -28.92 -4.73
C ALA A 237 9.08 -29.12 -3.81
N ARG A 238 10.20 -29.65 -4.33
CA ARG A 238 11.45 -29.78 -3.57
C ARG A 238 12.05 -28.42 -3.18
N ALA A 239 11.98 -27.43 -4.06
CA ALA A 239 12.40 -26.06 -3.76
C ALA A 239 11.56 -25.43 -2.64
N LEU A 240 10.25 -25.55 -2.75
CA LEU A 240 9.28 -25.08 -1.76
C LEU A 240 9.51 -25.72 -0.39
N ARG A 241 9.70 -27.05 -0.33
CA ARG A 241 10.06 -27.75 0.92
C ARG A 241 11.35 -27.22 1.55
N ALA A 242 12.36 -26.90 0.74
CA ALA A 242 13.61 -26.32 1.26
C ALA A 242 13.41 -24.91 1.82
N MET A 243 12.63 -24.07 1.14
CA MET A 243 12.30 -22.72 1.61
C MET A 243 11.46 -22.75 2.90
N ILE A 244 10.45 -23.62 2.97
CA ILE A 244 9.64 -23.86 4.18
C ILE A 244 10.52 -24.37 5.33
N GLY A 245 11.41 -25.34 5.05
CA GLY A 245 12.40 -25.83 6.01
C GLY A 245 13.28 -24.71 6.56
N GLY A 246 13.74 -23.81 5.69
CA GLY A 246 14.48 -22.60 6.07
C GLY A 246 13.68 -21.65 6.98
N ALA A 247 12.38 -21.49 6.72
CA ALA A 247 11.52 -20.68 7.58
C ALA A 247 11.36 -21.31 8.98
N VAL A 248 11.15 -22.62 9.06
CA VAL A 248 11.04 -23.36 10.33
C VAL A 248 12.36 -23.30 11.11
N THR A 249 13.51 -23.50 10.45
CA THR A 249 14.82 -23.40 11.11
C THR A 249 15.11 -21.98 11.58
N LYS A 250 14.68 -20.94 10.85
CA LYS A 250 14.79 -19.54 11.30
C LYS A 250 13.99 -19.27 12.58
N VAL A 251 12.78 -19.83 12.68
CA VAL A 251 11.97 -19.77 13.92
C VAL A 251 12.69 -20.50 15.06
N ARG A 252 13.19 -21.71 14.81
CA ARG A 252 13.90 -22.53 15.81
C ARG A 252 15.22 -21.91 16.29
N ALA A 253 15.99 -21.32 15.38
CA ALA A 253 17.27 -20.68 15.67
C ALA A 253 17.10 -19.28 16.30
N GLY A 254 15.88 -18.74 16.34
CA GLY A 254 15.58 -17.46 16.99
C GLY A 254 16.16 -16.23 16.29
N GLY A 255 16.30 -16.26 14.95
CA GLY A 255 16.78 -15.10 14.18
C GLY A 255 18.16 -14.61 14.61
N SER A 256 19.20 -15.42 14.40
CA SER A 256 20.59 -14.97 14.60
C SER A 256 21.07 -14.12 13.42
N SER A 257 20.62 -12.87 13.35
CA SER A 257 21.31 -11.82 12.59
C SER A 257 21.26 -10.51 13.38
N GLY A 258 22.37 -10.18 14.04
CA GLY A 258 22.88 -8.81 13.98
C GLY A 258 22.22 -7.70 14.80
N THR A 259 21.57 -7.94 15.94
CA THR A 259 21.30 -6.83 16.88
C THR A 259 21.22 -7.32 18.33
N GLN A 260 22.38 -7.66 18.90
CA GLN A 260 22.52 -7.77 20.36
C GLN A 260 22.30 -6.43 21.09
N GLY A 261 21.99 -5.34 20.37
CA GLY A 261 21.74 -4.00 20.92
C GLY A 261 20.28 -3.62 21.18
N GLU A 262 19.28 -4.29 20.59
CA GLU A 262 17.86 -3.85 20.67
C GLU A 262 17.02 -4.59 21.71
N THR A 263 17.52 -5.70 22.26
CA THR A 263 16.84 -6.50 23.31
C THR A 263 16.95 -5.87 24.72
N ARG A 264 16.85 -4.55 24.81
CA ARG A 264 16.60 -3.81 26.07
C ARG A 264 15.32 -2.98 26.03
N GLY A 265 14.42 -3.27 25.09
CA GLY A 265 13.03 -2.79 25.12
C GLY A 265 12.22 -3.47 26.23
N VAL A 266 11.86 -2.69 27.25
CA VAL A 266 11.25 -3.06 28.55
C VAL A 266 9.80 -3.62 28.46
N GLY A 267 9.32 -4.06 27.29
CA GLY A 267 7.93 -4.47 27.11
C GLY A 267 7.67 -5.96 27.34
N ALA A 268 6.65 -6.30 28.12
CA ALA A 268 6.03 -7.63 28.19
C ALA A 268 5.18 -7.98 26.94
N GLY A 269 5.23 -7.18 25.88
CA GLY A 269 4.40 -7.31 24.68
C GLY A 269 4.75 -8.47 23.75
N VAL A 270 4.07 -8.55 22.61
CA VAL A 270 4.25 -9.62 21.61
C VAL A 270 5.64 -9.52 20.97
N HIS A 271 6.35 -10.64 20.91
CA HIS A 271 7.71 -10.73 20.38
C HIS A 271 7.73 -10.69 18.84
N PRO A 272 8.74 -10.06 18.20
CA PRO A 272 8.88 -10.08 16.73
C PRO A 272 8.89 -11.50 16.13
N LEU A 273 9.55 -12.45 16.80
CA LEU A 273 9.55 -13.86 16.39
C LEU A 273 8.14 -14.47 16.33
N THR A 274 7.30 -14.14 17.32
CA THR A 274 5.89 -14.56 17.36
C THR A 274 5.11 -13.97 16.19
N ARG A 275 5.32 -12.68 15.89
CA ARG A 275 4.69 -12.03 14.73
C ARG A 275 5.12 -12.67 13.42
N TYR A 276 6.41 -12.95 13.26
CA TYR A 276 6.95 -13.62 12.07
C TYR A 276 6.32 -15.00 11.86
N ALA A 277 6.31 -15.86 12.89
CA ALA A 277 5.74 -17.20 12.78
C ALA A 277 4.25 -17.18 12.42
N VAL A 278 3.47 -16.29 13.04
CA VAL A 278 2.04 -16.12 12.73
C VAL A 278 1.84 -15.59 11.31
N SER A 279 2.64 -14.62 10.85
CA SER A 279 2.60 -14.11 9.47
C SER A 279 2.91 -15.20 8.43
N CYS A 280 3.89 -16.06 8.71
CA CYS A 280 4.17 -17.22 7.86
C CYS A 280 2.96 -18.16 7.78
N ILE A 281 2.33 -18.49 8.91
CA ILE A 281 1.14 -19.35 8.95
C ILE A 281 -0.01 -18.72 8.14
N GLU A 282 -0.27 -17.43 8.34
CA GLU A 282 -1.32 -16.68 7.65
C GLU A 282 -1.10 -16.60 6.14
N SER A 283 0.14 -16.37 5.72
CA SER A 283 0.49 -16.30 4.30
C SER A 283 0.36 -17.67 3.62
N LEU A 284 0.68 -18.77 4.32
CA LEU A 284 0.63 -20.12 3.77
C LEU A 284 -0.79 -20.72 3.76
N ALA A 285 -1.68 -20.27 4.64
CA ALA A 285 -3.02 -20.84 4.82
C ALA A 285 -3.92 -20.88 3.56
N PRO A 286 -3.94 -19.85 2.69
CA PRO A 286 -4.72 -19.88 1.45
C PRO A 286 -4.31 -21.04 0.51
N HIS A 287 -3.07 -21.50 0.63
CA HIS A 287 -2.44 -22.50 -0.24
C HIS A 287 -2.44 -23.91 0.35
N ARG A 288 -3.27 -24.18 1.38
CA ARG A 288 -3.32 -25.46 2.12
C ARG A 288 -3.35 -26.70 1.22
N GLY A 289 -4.18 -26.68 0.17
CA GLY A 289 -4.34 -27.84 -0.72
C GLY A 289 -3.09 -28.14 -1.54
N ALA A 290 -2.37 -27.10 -2.00
CA ALA A 290 -1.11 -27.28 -2.69
C ALA A 290 0.00 -27.72 -1.73
N LEU A 291 0.03 -27.14 -0.52
CA LEU A 291 0.99 -27.50 0.52
C LEU A 291 0.83 -28.94 0.97
N ASP A 292 -0.39 -29.46 1.12
CA ASP A 292 -0.62 -30.87 1.46
C ASP A 292 -0.03 -31.81 0.40
N VAL A 293 -0.18 -31.48 -0.90
CA VAL A 293 0.42 -32.25 -2.00
C VAL A 293 1.94 -32.14 -2.01
N ILE A 294 2.47 -30.93 -1.80
CA ILE A 294 3.92 -30.66 -1.78
C ILE A 294 4.58 -31.40 -0.63
N LEU A 295 3.99 -31.36 0.57
CA LEU A 295 4.53 -31.91 1.81
C LEU A 295 4.37 -33.43 1.89
N ALA A 296 3.28 -34.00 1.36
CA ALA A 296 3.09 -35.45 1.31
C ALA A 296 4.08 -36.19 0.38
N SER A 297 4.74 -35.46 -0.52
CA SER A 297 5.72 -36.03 -1.45
C SER A 297 7.03 -36.39 -0.74
N THR A 298 7.41 -37.67 -0.78
CA THR A 298 8.62 -38.23 -0.14
C THR A 298 9.89 -37.43 -0.44
N GLY A 299 10.66 -37.10 0.61
CA GLY A 299 11.95 -36.40 0.52
C GLY A 299 11.98 -34.97 1.08
N GLY A 300 11.27 -34.72 2.19
CA GLY A 300 11.34 -33.44 2.94
C GLY A 300 12.56 -33.35 3.88
N ILE A 301 13.01 -32.13 4.15
CA ILE A 301 14.07 -31.79 5.13
C ILE A 301 13.53 -31.85 6.59
N LEU A 302 12.20 -31.83 6.74
CA LEU A 302 11.50 -31.90 8.03
C LEU A 302 10.86 -33.29 8.16
N GLU A 303 11.50 -34.20 8.88
CA GLU A 303 10.94 -35.51 9.19
C GLU A 303 9.61 -35.34 9.95
N GLY A 304 8.53 -35.97 9.46
CA GLY A 304 7.21 -35.98 10.11
C GLY A 304 6.24 -34.87 9.67
N VAL A 305 6.66 -33.89 8.86
CA VAL A 305 5.77 -32.83 8.36
C VAL A 305 5.22 -33.20 6.98
N ASN A 306 4.01 -33.76 6.93
CA ASN A 306 3.39 -34.27 5.70
C ASN A 306 2.18 -33.46 5.22
N SER A 307 1.67 -32.56 6.05
CA SER A 307 0.51 -31.72 5.77
C SER A 307 0.72 -30.28 6.26
N PHE A 308 -0.13 -29.37 5.81
CA PHE A 308 -0.19 -28.02 6.36
C PHE A 308 -0.47 -28.02 7.87
N GLY A 309 -1.30 -28.96 8.35
CA GLY A 309 -1.58 -29.13 9.78
C GLY A 309 -0.34 -29.53 10.59
N ASP A 310 0.50 -30.40 10.04
CA ASP A 310 1.78 -30.75 10.67
C ASP A 310 2.75 -29.56 10.66
N LEU A 311 2.81 -28.82 9.55
CA LEU A 311 3.66 -27.63 9.42
C LEU A 311 3.24 -26.53 10.40
N PHE A 312 1.93 -26.31 10.52
CA PHE A 312 1.34 -25.40 11.49
C PHE A 312 1.74 -25.79 12.92
N SER A 313 1.57 -27.07 13.25
CA SER A 313 1.94 -27.60 14.57
C SER A 313 3.43 -27.46 14.84
N GLU A 314 4.27 -27.74 13.85
CA GLU A 314 5.73 -27.67 13.94
C GLU A 314 6.24 -26.23 14.12
N LEU A 315 5.66 -25.26 13.39
CA LEU A 315 6.00 -23.84 13.53
C LEU A 315 5.67 -23.32 14.93
N VAL A 316 4.51 -23.68 15.45
CA VAL A 316 4.07 -23.27 16.79
C VAL A 316 4.88 -24.00 17.87
N ALA A 317 5.10 -25.31 17.72
CA ALA A 317 5.90 -26.11 18.65
C ALA A 317 7.38 -25.68 18.65
N SER A 318 7.90 -25.14 17.55
CA SER A 318 9.24 -24.56 17.49
C SER A 318 9.32 -23.17 18.13
N LEU A 319 8.24 -22.39 18.08
CA LEU A 319 8.18 -21.04 18.65
C LEU A 319 8.09 -21.05 20.18
N GLU A 320 7.23 -21.89 20.74
CA GLU A 320 6.93 -21.93 22.18
C GLU A 320 8.17 -22.12 23.09
N PRO A 321 9.05 -23.12 22.90
CA PRO A 321 10.24 -23.28 23.73
C PRO A 321 11.23 -22.13 23.54
N LYS A 322 11.29 -21.52 22.34
CA LYS A 322 12.15 -20.36 22.10
C LYS A 322 11.65 -19.13 22.86
N LEU A 323 10.34 -18.93 22.95
CA LEU A 323 9.76 -17.87 23.78
C LEU A 323 10.03 -18.11 25.26
N GLU A 324 10.00 -19.37 25.72
CA GLU A 324 10.38 -19.71 27.09
C GLU A 324 11.86 -19.39 27.37
N GLU A 325 12.77 -19.72 26.46
CA GLU A 325 14.20 -19.36 26.54
C GLU A 325 14.40 -17.84 26.53
N ILE A 326 13.71 -17.10 25.65
CA ILE A 326 13.77 -15.64 25.63
C ILE A 326 13.23 -15.06 26.94
N SER A 327 12.22 -15.70 27.54
CA SER A 327 11.62 -15.25 28.80
C SER A 327 12.56 -15.40 29.99
N THR A 328 13.47 -16.39 29.97
CA THR A 328 14.47 -16.58 31.04
C THR A 328 15.68 -15.67 30.87
N LEU A 329 16.10 -15.39 29.63
CA LEU A 329 17.21 -14.48 29.31
C LEU A 329 16.92 -13.01 29.65
N ARG A 330 15.65 -12.62 29.79
CA ARG A 330 15.22 -11.25 30.13
C ARG A 330 15.46 -10.84 31.59
N GLY A 331 16.00 -11.73 32.44
CA GLY A 331 16.55 -11.39 33.75
C GLY A 331 15.60 -11.48 34.94
N GLU A 332 16.20 -11.64 36.13
CA GLU A 332 15.63 -12.06 37.42
C GLU A 332 14.70 -11.05 38.13
N GLU A 333 14.32 -9.93 37.50
CA GLU A 333 13.44 -8.93 38.10
C GLU A 333 11.97 -9.31 37.92
N GLY A 334 11.50 -10.20 38.81
CA GLY A 334 10.09 -10.49 39.05
C GLY A 334 9.49 -11.53 38.11
N GLY A 335 9.27 -12.75 38.62
CA GLY A 335 8.64 -13.86 37.88
C GLY A 335 7.30 -13.50 37.19
N GLY A 336 6.62 -12.45 37.64
CA GLY A 336 5.40 -11.98 36.98
C GLY A 336 5.61 -11.42 35.57
N LEU A 337 6.70 -10.67 35.30
CA LEU A 337 6.92 -10.13 33.95
C LEU A 337 7.16 -11.25 32.92
N ARG A 338 7.80 -12.34 33.34
CA ARG A 338 7.95 -13.57 32.55
C ARG A 338 6.58 -14.16 32.19
N HIS A 339 5.71 -14.31 33.19
CA HIS A 339 4.37 -14.84 32.97
C HIS A 339 3.51 -13.94 32.07
N LEU A 340 3.62 -12.61 32.23
CA LEU A 340 2.90 -11.66 31.40
C LEU A 340 3.35 -11.72 29.92
N PHE A 341 4.66 -11.83 29.69
CA PHE A 341 5.23 -12.01 28.35
C PHE A 341 4.73 -13.30 27.68
N LEU A 342 4.78 -14.42 28.39
CA LEU A 342 4.32 -15.71 27.85
C LEU A 342 2.80 -15.73 27.61
N ALA A 343 2.01 -15.09 28.49
CA ALA A 343 0.57 -14.94 28.31
C ALA A 343 0.23 -14.12 27.05
N ASN A 344 0.91 -12.98 26.87
CA ASN A 344 0.71 -12.13 25.69
C ASN A 344 1.02 -12.86 24.37
N ASN A 345 2.16 -13.56 24.32
CA ASN A 345 2.56 -14.26 23.10
C ASN A 345 1.68 -15.49 22.83
N THR A 346 1.33 -16.28 23.86
CA THR A 346 0.45 -17.44 23.71
C THR A 346 -0.96 -17.02 23.30
N SER A 347 -1.50 -15.93 23.87
CA SER A 347 -2.82 -15.41 23.47
C SER A 347 -2.81 -14.89 22.04
N PHE A 348 -1.74 -14.21 21.62
CA PHE A 348 -1.59 -13.74 20.24
C PHE A 348 -1.60 -14.90 19.23
N VAL A 349 -0.83 -15.97 19.50
CA VAL A 349 -0.82 -17.18 18.67
C VAL A 349 -2.20 -17.84 18.65
N LEU A 350 -2.84 -17.99 19.81
CA LEU A 350 -4.17 -18.60 19.92
C LEU A 350 -5.21 -17.86 19.07
N LYS A 351 -5.25 -16.52 19.13
CA LYS A 351 -6.26 -15.72 18.42
C LYS A 351 -6.05 -15.69 16.91
N ARG A 352 -4.80 -15.54 16.46
CA ARG A 352 -4.50 -15.38 15.03
C ARG A 352 -4.31 -16.72 14.32
N ALA A 353 -3.52 -17.61 14.90
CA ALA A 353 -3.21 -18.91 14.30
C ALA A 353 -4.30 -19.96 14.59
N GLY A 354 -4.98 -19.88 15.73
CA GLY A 354 -6.02 -20.84 16.10
C GLY A 354 -7.20 -20.88 15.13
N ALA A 355 -7.59 -19.74 14.57
CA ALA A 355 -8.67 -19.67 13.56
C ALA A 355 -8.32 -20.33 12.22
N ILE A 356 -7.05 -20.64 11.99
CA ILE A 356 -6.52 -21.10 10.70
C ILE A 356 -6.33 -22.61 10.67
N GLY A 357 -5.71 -23.17 11.72
CA GLY A 357 -5.30 -24.57 11.74
C GLY A 357 -5.34 -25.24 13.11
N GLY A 358 -5.80 -24.54 14.16
CA GLY A 358 -5.95 -25.14 15.48
C GLY A 358 -7.27 -25.88 15.59
N ASP A 359 -7.24 -27.17 15.93
CA ASP A 359 -8.44 -27.87 16.36
C ASP A 359 -8.87 -27.42 17.77
N ASP A 360 -10.04 -27.90 18.22
CA ASP A 360 -10.59 -27.52 19.52
C ASP A 360 -9.68 -27.93 20.69
N GLU A 361 -8.96 -29.04 20.56
CA GLU A 361 -8.03 -29.56 21.57
C GLU A 361 -6.76 -28.70 21.66
N TRP A 362 -6.18 -28.34 20.51
CA TRP A 362 -5.05 -27.43 20.37
C TRP A 362 -5.38 -26.05 20.96
N ALA A 363 -6.58 -25.56 20.69
CA ALA A 363 -7.05 -24.27 21.21
C ALA A 363 -7.31 -24.34 22.72
N ALA A 364 -7.89 -25.44 23.22
CA ALA A 364 -8.11 -25.66 24.64
C ALA A 364 -6.79 -25.74 25.43
N CYS A 365 -5.80 -26.45 24.90
CA CYS A 365 -4.46 -26.54 25.50
C CYS A 365 -3.82 -25.15 25.68
N ARG A 366 -3.90 -24.28 24.66
CA ARG A 366 -3.35 -22.93 24.74
C ARG A 366 -4.16 -21.98 25.61
N ARG A 367 -5.50 -22.10 25.64
CA ARG A 367 -6.33 -21.40 26.63
C ARG A 367 -5.89 -21.74 28.05
N SER A 368 -5.71 -23.02 28.36
CA SER A 368 -5.20 -23.49 29.65
C SER A 368 -3.82 -22.93 29.97
N ARG A 369 -2.89 -22.88 29.01
CA ARG A 369 -1.56 -22.26 29.21
C ARG A 369 -1.65 -20.76 29.49
N VAL A 370 -2.52 -20.03 28.79
CA VAL A 370 -2.78 -18.61 29.08
C VAL A 370 -3.29 -18.43 30.51
N GLU A 371 -4.25 -19.25 30.94
CA GLU A 371 -4.78 -19.23 32.31
C GLU A 371 -3.69 -19.54 33.35
N GLN A 372 -2.84 -20.53 33.10
CA GLN A 372 -1.69 -20.86 33.95
C GLN A 372 -0.72 -19.69 34.08
N HIS A 373 -0.43 -18.99 32.98
CA HIS A 373 0.43 -17.81 33.02
C HIS A 373 -0.25 -16.63 33.74
N VAL A 374 -1.56 -16.43 33.59
CA VAL A 374 -2.30 -15.42 34.36
C VAL A 374 -2.22 -15.74 35.87
N ALA A 375 -2.42 -16.99 36.27
CA ALA A 375 -2.30 -17.41 37.66
C ALA A 375 -0.87 -17.21 38.20
N GLY A 376 0.14 -17.64 37.45
CA GLY A 376 1.56 -17.45 37.81
C GLY A 376 1.96 -15.97 37.91
N TYR A 377 1.38 -15.10 37.07
CA TYR A 377 1.55 -13.65 37.20
C TYR A 377 0.97 -13.12 38.52
N VAL A 378 -0.27 -13.51 38.86
CA VAL A 378 -0.91 -13.09 40.11
C VAL A 378 -0.12 -13.56 41.33
N GLU A 379 0.35 -14.80 41.31
CA GLU A 379 1.15 -15.37 42.39
C GLU A 379 2.51 -14.68 42.53
N ALA A 380 3.29 -14.57 41.45
CA ALA A 380 4.64 -14.03 41.51
C ALA A 380 4.66 -12.51 41.80
N SER A 381 3.65 -11.76 41.37
CA SER A 381 3.63 -10.30 41.49
C SER A 381 2.79 -9.75 42.63
N TRP A 382 1.68 -10.41 42.97
CA TRP A 382 0.66 -9.85 43.87
C TRP A 382 0.51 -10.63 45.17
N ALA A 383 0.89 -11.91 45.23
CA ALA A 383 0.91 -12.65 46.51
C ALA A 383 1.85 -12.02 47.56
N PRO A 384 3.07 -11.52 47.22
CA PRO A 384 3.92 -10.82 48.19
C PRO A 384 3.29 -9.52 48.73
N VAL A 385 2.47 -8.85 47.92
CA VAL A 385 1.73 -7.64 48.33
C VAL A 385 0.66 -8.03 49.36
N VAL A 386 -0.14 -9.05 49.05
CA VAL A 386 -1.18 -9.57 49.96
C VAL A 386 -0.58 -10.09 51.27
N ALA A 387 0.53 -10.81 51.23
CA ALA A 387 1.21 -11.33 52.42
C ALA A 387 1.66 -10.24 53.42
N CYS A 388 1.82 -8.99 52.98
CA CYS A 388 2.14 -7.87 53.87
C CYS A 388 1.02 -7.59 54.89
N LEU A 389 -0.23 -7.96 54.57
CA LEU A 389 -1.39 -7.82 55.45
C LEU A 389 -1.38 -8.87 56.58
N GLU A 390 -0.86 -10.07 56.32
CA GLU A 390 -0.82 -11.17 57.28
C GLU A 390 0.34 -11.06 58.28
N ALA A 391 1.46 -10.44 57.88
CA ALA A 391 2.73 -10.51 58.59
C ALA A 391 3.00 -9.41 59.66
N GLY A 392 2.09 -8.45 59.87
CA GLY A 392 2.42 -7.21 60.59
C GLY A 392 1.56 -6.88 61.82
N LYS A 393 2.13 -7.05 63.02
CA LYS A 393 1.67 -6.33 64.22
C LYS A 393 2.63 -5.16 64.51
N PRO A 394 2.14 -3.92 64.77
CA PRO A 394 0.74 -3.48 64.78
C PRO A 394 0.15 -3.30 63.37
N ALA A 395 -1.19 -3.32 63.26
CA ALA A 395 -1.94 -3.24 62.00
C ALA A 395 -1.60 -2.01 61.13
N THR A 396 -1.24 -0.88 61.74
CA THR A 396 -0.78 0.32 61.04
C THR A 396 0.53 0.10 60.27
N LYS A 397 1.42 -0.76 60.77
CA LYS A 397 2.69 -1.11 60.13
C LYS A 397 2.50 -2.11 58.99
N ALA A 398 1.54 -3.04 59.12
CA ALA A 398 1.14 -3.94 58.03
C ALA A 398 0.57 -3.13 56.85
N LEU A 399 -0.32 -2.18 57.12
CA LEU A 399 -0.92 -1.33 56.10
C LEU A 399 0.10 -0.46 55.37
N ALA A 400 1.07 0.11 56.10
CA ALA A 400 2.15 0.89 55.48
C ALA A 400 3.05 0.02 54.57
N LYS A 401 3.37 -1.21 54.99
CA LYS A 401 4.11 -2.17 54.16
C LYS A 401 3.32 -2.60 52.92
N PHE A 402 2.02 -2.87 53.09
CA PHE A 402 1.12 -3.20 51.99
C PHE A 402 1.08 -2.07 50.96
N ASN A 403 0.85 -0.82 51.38
CA ASN A 403 0.81 0.33 50.46
C ASN A 403 2.13 0.51 49.70
N ALA A 404 3.27 0.39 50.40
CA ALA A 404 4.58 0.47 49.74
C ALA A 404 4.83 -0.67 48.74
N ALA A 405 4.40 -1.90 49.07
CA ALA A 405 4.50 -3.04 48.18
C ALA A 405 3.56 -2.91 46.98
N LEU A 406 2.36 -2.39 47.20
CA LEU A 406 1.36 -2.11 46.17
C LEU A 406 1.86 -1.03 45.19
N ASP A 407 2.38 0.08 45.70
CA ASP A 407 2.94 1.16 44.89
C ASP A 407 4.14 0.67 44.06
N LYS A 408 4.99 -0.18 44.64
CA LYS A 408 6.12 -0.80 43.94
C LYS A 408 5.64 -1.73 42.81
N ALA A 409 4.68 -2.61 43.08
CA ALA A 409 4.12 -3.52 42.08
C ALA A 409 3.38 -2.76 40.96
N TYR A 410 2.60 -1.75 41.33
CA TYR A 410 1.90 -0.86 40.40
C TYR A 410 2.87 -0.12 39.49
N SER A 411 3.88 0.54 40.06
CA SER A 411 4.87 1.30 39.28
C SER A 411 5.69 0.43 38.34
N GLY A 412 5.95 -0.82 38.71
CA GLY A 412 6.65 -1.79 37.86
C GLY A 412 5.80 -2.27 36.66
N HIS A 413 4.48 -2.33 36.79
CA HIS A 413 3.60 -2.93 35.78
C HIS A 413 2.75 -1.92 34.99
N VAL A 414 2.65 -0.66 35.42
CA VAL A 414 1.82 0.36 34.75
C VAL A 414 2.22 0.62 33.30
N ARG A 415 3.49 0.39 32.94
CA ARG A 415 4.01 0.54 31.58
C ARG A 415 3.96 -0.74 30.74
N CYS A 416 3.46 -1.84 31.31
CA CYS A 416 3.36 -3.11 30.59
C CYS A 416 2.19 -3.09 29.62
N GLU A 417 2.48 -3.35 28.34
CA GLU A 417 1.47 -3.46 27.32
C GLU A 417 0.87 -4.86 27.27
N VAL A 418 -0.46 -4.95 27.25
CA VAL A 418 -1.24 -6.15 26.96
C VAL A 418 -2.19 -5.77 25.85
N SER A 419 -1.87 -6.10 24.60
CA SER A 419 -2.64 -5.64 23.43
C SER A 419 -4.00 -6.33 23.31
N ASP A 420 -4.13 -7.56 23.84
CA ASP A 420 -5.39 -8.33 23.83
C ASP A 420 -6.37 -7.85 24.92
N PRO A 421 -7.57 -7.34 24.56
CA PRO A 421 -8.55 -6.85 25.52
C PRO A 421 -9.14 -7.92 26.44
N GLU A 422 -9.30 -9.16 25.98
CA GLU A 422 -9.88 -10.24 26.78
C GLU A 422 -8.88 -10.72 27.83
N LEU A 423 -7.62 -10.94 27.43
CA LEU A 423 -6.53 -11.24 28.35
C LEU A 423 -6.35 -10.12 29.38
N ARG A 424 -6.41 -8.85 28.93
CA ARG A 424 -6.33 -7.69 29.83
C ARG A 424 -7.47 -7.66 30.85
N ALA A 425 -8.69 -7.98 30.43
CA ALA A 425 -9.84 -8.09 31.32
C ALA A 425 -9.66 -9.23 32.33
N ALA A 426 -9.19 -10.40 31.88
CA ALA A 426 -8.93 -11.56 32.74
C ALA A 426 -7.85 -11.26 33.79
N LEU A 427 -6.74 -10.63 33.40
CA LEU A 427 -5.68 -10.18 34.30
C LEU A 427 -6.20 -9.19 35.35
N ARG A 428 -6.95 -8.16 34.93
CA ARG A 428 -7.54 -7.17 35.85
C ARG A 428 -8.49 -7.81 36.84
N LYS A 429 -9.33 -8.74 36.38
CA LYS A 429 -10.25 -9.49 37.23
C LYS A 429 -9.48 -10.31 38.27
N ALA A 430 -8.51 -11.12 37.84
CA ALA A 430 -7.74 -11.99 38.74
C ALA A 430 -6.93 -11.20 39.78
N VAL A 431 -6.31 -10.09 39.39
CA VAL A 431 -5.60 -9.19 40.34
C VAL A 431 -6.58 -8.54 41.31
N SER A 432 -7.73 -8.05 40.83
CA SER A 432 -8.75 -7.41 41.66
C SER A 432 -9.31 -8.39 42.70
N GLU A 433 -9.68 -9.60 42.29
CA GLU A 433 -10.20 -10.62 43.19
C GLU A 433 -9.19 -10.99 44.28
N ASN A 434 -7.90 -11.09 43.93
CA ASN A 434 -6.83 -11.37 44.90
C ASN A 434 -6.57 -10.20 45.87
N VAL A 435 -6.25 -9.02 45.35
CA VAL A 435 -5.81 -7.87 46.18
C VAL A 435 -6.97 -7.23 46.93
N VAL A 436 -8.10 -6.96 46.25
CA VAL A 436 -9.27 -6.32 46.88
C VAL A 436 -9.95 -7.29 47.84
N GLY A 437 -10.02 -8.58 47.49
CA GLY A 437 -10.53 -9.62 48.37
C GLY A 437 -9.76 -9.69 49.69
N ALA A 438 -8.44 -9.78 49.63
CA ALA A 438 -7.59 -9.83 50.83
C ALA A 438 -7.63 -8.53 51.64
N TYR A 439 -7.59 -7.37 50.99
CA TYR A 439 -7.70 -6.08 51.67
C TYR A 439 -9.05 -5.89 52.35
N GLY A 440 -10.14 -6.30 51.70
CA GLY A 440 -11.49 -6.29 52.27
C GLY A 440 -11.62 -7.16 53.51
N ALA A 441 -11.10 -8.39 53.46
CA ALA A 441 -11.04 -9.30 54.61
C ALA A 441 -10.25 -8.67 55.78
N TYR A 442 -9.09 -8.07 55.50
CA TYR A 442 -8.28 -7.39 56.51
C TYR A 442 -9.00 -6.22 57.21
N LEU A 443 -9.79 -5.44 56.46
CA LEU A 443 -10.58 -4.35 57.04
C LEU A 443 -11.71 -4.84 57.96
N LEU A 444 -12.28 -6.01 57.66
CA LEU A 444 -13.29 -6.64 58.53
C LEU A 444 -12.68 -7.09 59.86
N GLU A 445 -11.45 -7.61 59.86
CA GLU A 445 -10.71 -8.01 61.06
C GLU A 445 -10.16 -6.82 61.88
N HIS A 446 -10.06 -5.64 61.26
CA HIS A 446 -9.59 -4.42 61.91
C HIS A 446 -10.56 -3.22 61.77
N PRO A 447 -11.74 -3.26 62.43
CA PRO A 447 -12.81 -2.26 62.26
C PRO A 447 -12.43 -0.83 62.67
N LYS A 448 -11.39 -0.67 63.51
CA LYS A 448 -10.88 0.65 63.95
C LYS A 448 -10.19 1.43 62.81
N LEU A 449 -9.72 0.75 61.76
CA LEU A 449 -9.12 1.37 60.57
C LEU A 449 -10.19 1.83 59.56
N GLY A 450 -11.30 1.09 59.44
CA GLY A 450 -12.41 1.42 58.51
C GLY A 450 -13.21 2.68 58.89
N ARG A 451 -13.16 3.12 60.16
CA ARG A 451 -13.89 4.32 60.63
C ARG A 451 -13.16 5.65 60.37
N SER A 452 -11.92 5.65 59.86
CA SER A 452 -11.15 6.88 59.63
C SER A 452 -11.20 7.40 58.18
N GLY A 453 -11.89 6.72 57.26
CA GLY A 453 -11.77 6.97 55.81
C GLY A 453 -12.94 7.65 55.09
N TYR A 454 -14.05 7.95 55.75
CA TYR A 454 -15.23 8.56 55.08
C TYR A 454 -15.76 9.77 55.89
N ARG A 455 -15.46 10.98 55.41
CA ARG A 455 -16.20 12.21 55.75
C ARG A 455 -16.71 12.82 54.44
N PRO A 456 -18.03 12.76 54.14
CA PRO A 456 -18.62 13.56 53.08
C PRO A 456 -18.59 15.05 53.46
N GLY A 457 -18.42 15.90 52.46
CA GLY A 457 -18.02 17.29 52.58
C GLY A 457 -18.87 18.16 53.51
N ARG A 458 -18.17 19.00 54.27
CA ARG A 458 -18.70 20.27 54.77
C ARG A 458 -18.26 21.37 53.80
N GLN A 459 -19.19 21.86 53.00
CA GLN A 459 -19.10 23.22 52.45
C GLN A 459 -19.11 24.21 53.63
N GLY A 460 -18.02 24.95 53.77
CA GLY A 460 -17.96 26.20 54.53
C GLY A 460 -17.95 27.37 53.54
N PRO A 461 -18.61 28.49 53.85
CA PRO A 461 -18.85 29.57 52.90
C PRO A 461 -17.55 30.35 52.65
N VAL A 462 -17.24 30.63 51.39
CA VAL A 462 -16.21 31.60 51.03
C VAL A 462 -16.87 32.79 50.38
N ASN A 463 -16.66 33.94 51.02
CA ASN A 463 -17.24 35.23 50.74
C ASN A 463 -17.08 35.67 49.27
N HIS A 464 -18.15 36.31 48.78
CA HIS A 464 -18.12 37.21 47.65
C HIS A 464 -17.09 38.32 47.86
N GLY A 465 -16.17 38.44 46.90
CA GLY A 465 -15.27 39.57 46.75
C GLY A 465 -15.10 39.84 45.26
N ASP A 466 -16.05 40.58 44.69
CA ASP A 466 -15.95 41.17 43.36
C ASP A 466 -14.69 42.03 43.23
N ARG A 467 -13.87 41.73 42.22
CA ARG A 467 -13.18 42.77 41.45
C ARG A 467 -12.84 42.25 40.06
N ALA A 468 -13.67 42.69 39.13
CA ALA A 468 -13.49 42.56 37.69
C ALA A 468 -12.15 43.17 37.24
N GLY A 469 -11.33 42.34 36.62
CA GLY A 469 -10.31 42.75 35.66
C GLY A 469 -10.57 42.01 34.36
N LYS A 470 -11.30 42.64 33.43
CA LYS A 470 -11.54 42.16 32.07
C LYS A 470 -10.18 41.97 31.37
N ARG A 471 -9.65 40.75 31.38
CA ARG A 471 -8.78 40.27 30.29
C ARG A 471 -9.68 39.55 29.31
N SER A 472 -9.95 40.24 28.21
CA SER A 472 -10.48 39.66 26.98
C SER A 472 -9.78 38.34 26.68
N ARG A 473 -10.56 37.27 26.57
CA ARG A 473 -10.12 36.00 25.96
C ARG A 473 -9.48 36.34 24.61
N PRO A 474 -8.27 35.87 24.29
CA PRO A 474 -7.80 35.94 22.93
C PRO A 474 -8.80 35.15 22.08
N VAL A 475 -9.26 35.76 20.99
CA VAL A 475 -9.96 35.06 19.91
C VAL A 475 -9.13 33.84 19.56
N ASP A 476 -9.71 32.64 19.62
CA ASP A 476 -9.07 31.40 19.17
C ASP A 476 -8.58 31.62 17.75
N LYS A 477 -7.26 31.79 17.58
CA LYS A 477 -6.64 31.62 16.28
C LYS A 477 -6.81 30.15 15.97
N GLN A 478 -7.62 29.78 14.98
CA GLN A 478 -7.61 28.44 14.41
C GLN A 478 -6.15 28.04 14.18
N GLN A 479 -5.64 27.11 14.97
CA GLN A 479 -4.30 26.58 14.81
C GLN A 479 -4.33 25.66 13.60
N LYS A 480 -3.45 25.93 12.64
CA LYS A 480 -3.19 25.01 11.53
C LYS A 480 -2.46 23.78 12.03
N HIS A 481 -2.73 22.63 11.43
CA HIS A 481 -2.13 21.36 11.80
C HIS A 481 -1.55 20.65 10.58
N LEU A 482 -0.59 19.75 10.84
CA LEU A 482 -0.01 18.91 9.80
C LEU A 482 -0.84 17.64 9.70
N TYR A 483 -1.45 17.42 8.53
CA TYR A 483 -2.19 16.21 8.20
C TYR A 483 -1.34 15.35 7.30
N LEU A 484 -1.20 14.07 7.63
CA LEU A 484 -0.38 13.11 6.92
C LEU A 484 -1.25 11.96 6.40
N VAL A 485 -1.16 11.68 5.12
CA VAL A 485 -1.86 10.57 4.47
C VAL A 485 -0.91 9.39 4.31
N LEU A 486 -1.29 8.24 4.86
CA LEU A 486 -0.50 7.02 4.92
C LEU A 486 -1.25 5.85 4.26
N ASP A 487 -0.50 4.90 3.71
CA ASP A 487 -1.00 3.62 3.17
C ASP A 487 -0.55 2.46 4.07
N ASP A 488 -0.96 2.56 5.33
CA ASP A 488 -0.57 1.69 6.44
C ASP A 488 -1.65 0.66 6.80
N TRP A 489 -2.75 0.61 6.04
CA TRP A 489 -3.89 -0.27 6.27
C TRP A 489 -4.26 -1.10 5.02
N THR A 490 -4.72 -2.33 5.19
CA THR A 490 -4.89 -3.31 4.08
C THR A 490 -6.07 -3.04 3.15
N ARG A 491 -6.99 -2.15 3.55
CA ARG A 491 -8.24 -1.81 2.83
C ARG A 491 -8.32 -0.35 2.35
N GLY A 492 -7.26 0.45 2.44
CA GLY A 492 -7.31 1.89 2.10
C GLY A 492 -6.17 2.72 2.70
N PHE A 493 -6.43 3.99 3.03
CA PHE A 493 -5.45 4.96 3.53
C PHE A 493 -5.87 5.52 4.89
N THR A 494 -4.92 5.95 5.72
CA THR A 494 -5.19 6.60 7.00
C THR A 494 -4.76 8.08 6.94
N ILE A 495 -5.63 9.00 7.39
CA ILE A 495 -5.28 10.41 7.56
C ILE A 495 -4.97 10.65 9.04
N ARG A 496 -3.72 11.01 9.33
CA ARG A 496 -3.23 11.27 10.68
C ARG A 496 -3.00 12.77 10.90
N LYS A 497 -3.57 13.30 11.98
CA LYS A 497 -3.30 14.66 12.44
C LYS A 497 -2.09 14.66 13.39
N ILE A 498 -1.05 15.41 13.05
CA ILE A 498 0.19 15.53 13.82
C ILE A 498 0.20 16.88 14.54
N ASP A 499 0.30 16.84 15.87
CA ASP A 499 0.59 18.03 16.67
C ASP A 499 2.09 18.35 16.53
N ILE A 500 2.46 19.54 16.05
CA ILE A 500 3.88 19.90 15.84
C ILE A 500 4.58 20.27 17.15
N ASP A 501 3.84 20.72 18.17
CA ASP A 501 4.41 21.20 19.43
C ASP A 501 4.58 20.06 20.44
N ALA A 502 3.62 19.14 20.52
CA ALA A 502 3.74 17.90 21.31
C ALA A 502 4.42 16.76 20.52
N MET A 503 4.32 16.80 19.18
CA MET A 503 4.78 15.72 18.30
C MET A 503 4.22 14.35 18.69
N ASP A 504 2.96 14.36 19.17
CA ASP A 504 2.10 13.22 19.49
C ASP A 504 1.00 13.10 18.42
N SER A 505 0.63 11.87 18.06
CA SER A 505 -0.42 11.58 17.08
C SER A 505 -1.81 11.74 17.68
N GLY A 506 -2.69 12.49 17.01
CA GLY A 506 -4.12 12.51 17.30
C GLY A 506 -4.81 11.17 16.95
N PRO A 507 -6.12 11.03 17.19
CA PRO A 507 -6.86 9.83 16.83
C PRO A 507 -6.81 9.57 15.32
N ASP A 508 -6.55 8.31 14.94
CA ASP A 508 -6.46 7.86 13.55
C ASP A 508 -7.86 7.78 12.90
N LEU A 509 -7.97 8.18 11.63
CA LEU A 509 -9.14 7.94 10.80
C LEU A 509 -8.76 7.04 9.62
N ASP A 510 -9.25 5.80 9.66
CA ASP A 510 -9.14 4.83 8.57
C ASP A 510 -10.18 5.16 7.50
N LEU A 511 -9.72 5.39 6.26
CA LEU A 511 -10.58 5.65 5.11
C LEU A 511 -10.59 4.45 4.17
N GLU A 512 -11.76 3.84 3.95
CA GLU A 512 -11.93 2.79 2.95
C GLU A 512 -12.31 3.38 1.58
N PRO A 513 -11.43 3.23 0.57
CA PRO A 513 -11.84 2.45 -0.60
C PRO A 513 -10.76 1.45 -1.07
N ALA A 514 -11.23 0.32 -1.64
CA ALA A 514 -10.43 -0.85 -2.01
C ALA A 514 -9.12 -0.52 -2.79
N PRO A 515 -7.95 -0.99 -2.33
CA PRO A 515 -6.65 -0.62 -2.86
C PRO A 515 -6.21 -1.62 -3.94
N VAL A 516 -6.52 -1.33 -5.19
CA VAL A 516 -5.85 -2.02 -6.32
C VAL A 516 -5.19 -1.00 -7.26
N TYR A 517 -5.34 0.32 -7.04
CA TYR A 517 -4.96 1.37 -7.99
C TYR A 517 -4.46 2.67 -7.34
N PRO A 518 -3.58 3.45 -8.03
CA PRO A 518 -3.09 4.72 -7.53
C PRO A 518 -4.22 5.75 -7.29
N VAL A 519 -4.13 6.44 -6.15
CA VAL A 519 -5.07 7.46 -5.68
C VAL A 519 -4.34 8.79 -5.56
N ASN A 520 -5.01 9.88 -5.94
CA ASN A 520 -4.45 11.23 -5.86
C ASN A 520 -5.11 12.02 -4.74
N PHE A 521 -4.31 12.82 -4.03
CA PHE A 521 -4.75 13.67 -2.92
C PHE A 521 -4.47 15.14 -3.27
N THR A 522 -5.39 16.02 -2.90
CA THR A 522 -5.19 17.47 -3.04
C THR A 522 -6.01 18.20 -1.99
N ALA A 523 -5.59 19.40 -1.61
CA ALA A 523 -6.28 20.19 -0.60
C ALA A 523 -6.77 21.51 -1.17
N LEU A 524 -7.96 21.93 -0.72
CA LEU A 524 -8.55 23.23 -1.02
C LEU A 524 -9.34 23.72 0.19
N GLY A 525 -8.92 24.85 0.77
CA GLY A 525 -9.46 25.30 2.06
C GLY A 525 -9.15 24.30 3.16
N SER A 526 -10.14 23.95 3.99
CA SER A 526 -10.05 22.89 5.01
C SER A 526 -10.29 21.48 4.47
N ASN A 527 -10.56 21.32 3.17
CA ASN A 527 -10.97 20.05 2.59
C ASN A 527 -9.81 19.34 1.89
N ILE A 528 -9.62 18.06 2.20
CA ILE A 528 -8.74 17.13 1.49
C ILE A 528 -9.61 16.31 0.53
N PHE A 529 -9.39 16.48 -0.76
CA PHE A 529 -10.04 15.74 -1.84
C PHE A 529 -9.23 14.50 -2.20
N ILE A 530 -9.93 13.38 -2.36
CA ILE A 530 -9.38 12.05 -2.61
C ILE A 530 -9.99 11.51 -3.90
N ALA A 531 -9.16 11.26 -4.90
CA ALA A 531 -9.59 10.92 -6.26
C ALA A 531 -8.94 9.62 -6.75
N SER A 532 -9.74 8.57 -6.98
CA SER A 532 -9.28 7.28 -7.51
C SER A 532 -9.16 7.27 -9.03
N ASN A 533 -8.22 6.50 -9.56
CA ASN A 533 -8.05 6.31 -11.01
C ASN A 533 -9.09 5.36 -11.64
N ARG A 534 -9.80 4.55 -10.85
CA ARG A 534 -10.81 3.59 -11.36
C ARG A 534 -12.21 3.74 -10.76
N HIS A 535 -12.37 4.49 -9.67
CA HIS A 535 -13.68 4.81 -9.12
C HIS A 535 -14.07 6.26 -9.42
N PRO A 536 -15.30 6.52 -9.91
CA PRO A 536 -15.75 7.87 -10.23
C PRO A 536 -16.10 8.70 -8.99
N GLY A 537 -16.28 8.10 -7.81
CA GLY A 537 -16.52 8.83 -6.57
C GLY A 537 -15.27 9.58 -6.08
N THR A 538 -15.39 10.89 -5.88
CA THR A 538 -14.41 11.67 -5.11
C THR A 538 -14.81 11.61 -3.65
N MET A 539 -13.87 11.38 -2.73
CA MET A 539 -14.13 11.54 -1.29
C MET A 539 -13.55 12.88 -0.82
N VAL A 540 -14.21 13.49 0.16
CA VAL A 540 -13.80 14.78 0.71
C VAL A 540 -13.74 14.66 2.23
N TYR A 541 -12.54 14.82 2.78
CA TYR A 541 -12.30 14.86 4.21
C TYR A 541 -12.18 16.31 4.66
N ASP A 542 -13.09 16.76 5.51
CA ASP A 542 -13.08 18.10 6.08
C ASP A 542 -12.27 18.09 7.38
N THR A 543 -11.16 18.84 7.38
CA THR A 543 -10.24 18.91 8.52
C THR A 543 -10.79 19.71 9.71
N GLU A 544 -11.79 20.58 9.51
CA GLU A 544 -12.42 21.35 10.59
C GLU A 544 -13.45 20.51 11.35
N THR A 545 -14.30 19.77 10.62
CA THR A 545 -15.33 18.92 11.23
C THR A 545 -14.85 17.50 11.53
N GLY A 546 -13.73 17.07 10.94
CA GLY A 546 -13.26 15.69 10.97
C GLY A 546 -14.17 14.73 10.20
N GLY A 547 -15.11 15.25 9.41
CA GLY A 547 -16.10 14.47 8.67
C GLY A 547 -15.60 14.02 7.31
N LEU A 548 -15.99 12.80 6.92
CA LEU A 548 -15.80 12.29 5.56
C LEU A 548 -17.13 12.36 4.79
N SER A 549 -17.09 12.89 3.58
CA SER A 549 -18.25 13.01 2.69
C SER A 549 -17.91 12.56 1.27
N ILE A 550 -18.95 12.21 0.50
CA ILE A 550 -18.81 11.92 -0.93
C ILE A 550 -18.91 13.25 -1.68
N GLY A 551 -17.86 13.59 -2.41
CA GLY A 551 -17.81 14.75 -3.29
C GLY A 551 -18.33 14.44 -4.71
N PRO A 552 -18.24 15.42 -5.63
CA PRO A 552 -18.74 15.26 -6.99
C PRO A 552 -17.99 14.16 -7.74
N LEU A 553 -18.72 13.45 -8.61
CA LEU A 553 -18.14 12.41 -9.45
C LEU A 553 -17.05 12.99 -10.37
N LEU A 554 -15.91 12.31 -10.45
CA LEU A 554 -14.86 12.63 -11.41
C LEU A 554 -15.41 12.52 -12.84
N PRO A 555 -15.24 13.57 -13.67
CA PRO A 555 -15.55 13.52 -15.09
C PRO A 555 -14.88 12.34 -15.78
N ASP A 556 -15.60 11.70 -16.71
CA ASP A 556 -15.06 10.62 -17.55
C ASP A 556 -13.69 10.95 -18.18
N PRO A 557 -13.45 12.19 -18.69
CA PRO A 557 -12.14 12.57 -19.21
C PRO A 557 -11.02 12.43 -18.19
N LEU A 558 -11.27 12.64 -16.90
CA LEU A 558 -10.28 12.52 -15.82
C LEU A 558 -10.08 11.08 -15.32
N LEU A 559 -10.89 10.10 -15.71
CA LEU A 559 -10.74 8.70 -15.28
C LEU A 559 -9.52 8.02 -15.91
N GLY A 560 -8.71 7.34 -15.09
CA GLY A 560 -7.51 6.59 -15.50
C GLY A 560 -6.37 7.43 -16.09
N GLY A 561 -5.27 7.63 -15.35
CA GLY A 561 -4.07 8.38 -15.75
C GLY A 561 -3.45 9.12 -14.57
N THR A 562 -2.33 9.82 -14.76
CA THR A 562 -1.77 10.71 -13.73
C THR A 562 -2.47 12.06 -13.78
N ARG A 563 -2.84 12.59 -12.61
CA ARG A 563 -3.57 13.85 -12.49
C ARG A 563 -2.73 14.88 -11.74
N VAL A 564 -2.74 16.10 -12.24
CA VAL A 564 -2.19 17.27 -11.57
C VAL A 564 -3.35 18.12 -11.08
N PHE A 565 -3.42 18.37 -9.77
CA PHE A 565 -4.41 19.23 -9.16
C PHE A 565 -3.76 20.53 -8.71
N ALA A 566 -4.35 21.67 -9.09
CA ALA A 566 -3.90 23.00 -8.71
C ALA A 566 -5.04 23.79 -8.10
N ALA A 567 -4.90 24.15 -6.82
CA ALA A 567 -5.85 24.97 -6.09
C ALA A 567 -5.57 26.46 -6.31
N THR A 568 -6.64 27.24 -6.53
CA THR A 568 -6.59 28.71 -6.56
C THR A 568 -6.85 29.27 -5.17
N GLY A 569 -6.08 30.28 -4.78
CA GLY A 569 -6.17 30.86 -3.44
C GLY A 569 -7.38 31.77 -3.22
N ASP A 570 -7.80 32.51 -4.26
CA ASP A 570 -8.81 33.58 -4.15
C ASP A 570 -10.20 33.15 -4.62
N THR A 571 -10.30 32.22 -5.58
CA THR A 571 -11.59 31.81 -6.18
C THR A 571 -12.14 30.47 -5.68
N GLN A 572 -11.44 29.79 -4.77
CA GLN A 572 -11.84 28.46 -4.25
C GLN A 572 -12.12 27.45 -5.37
N GLN A 573 -11.33 27.50 -6.44
CA GLN A 573 -11.42 26.57 -7.59
C GLN A 573 -10.26 25.59 -7.59
N LEU A 574 -10.55 24.33 -7.91
CA LEU A 574 -9.57 23.28 -8.10
C LEU A 574 -9.47 22.93 -9.58
N TYR A 575 -8.32 23.19 -10.18
CA TYR A 575 -8.03 22.84 -11.56
C TYR A 575 -7.38 21.46 -11.63
N ALA A 576 -7.90 20.58 -12.48
CA ALA A 576 -7.40 19.23 -12.66
C ALA A 576 -6.95 19.02 -14.11
N LEU A 577 -5.67 18.75 -14.31
CA LEU A 577 -5.12 18.30 -15.59
C LEU A 577 -4.86 16.81 -15.53
N LYS A 578 -5.23 16.10 -16.58
CA LYS A 578 -4.85 14.70 -16.78
C LYS A 578 -3.97 14.57 -18.00
N TYR A 579 -2.97 13.70 -17.88
CA TYR A 579 -2.26 13.12 -19.01
C TYR A 579 -2.29 11.58 -18.91
N ARG A 580 -2.63 10.89 -20.01
CA ARG A 580 -2.63 9.43 -20.08
C ARG A 580 -1.53 8.94 -21.03
N ILE A 581 -0.63 8.12 -20.50
CA ILE A 581 0.61 7.65 -21.18
C ILE A 581 0.30 6.78 -22.41
N CYS A 582 -0.82 6.06 -22.41
CA CYS A 582 -1.10 5.03 -23.43
C CYS A 582 -1.94 5.49 -24.63
N ASP A 583 -2.67 6.62 -24.55
CA ASP A 583 -3.54 7.09 -25.64
C ASP A 583 -3.40 8.60 -25.96
N MET A 584 -2.47 9.29 -25.29
CA MET A 584 -2.18 10.71 -25.48
C MET A 584 -3.41 11.62 -25.35
N GLN A 585 -4.40 11.23 -24.54
CA GLN A 585 -5.60 12.02 -24.32
C GLN A 585 -5.39 12.96 -23.11
N GLN A 586 -5.39 14.27 -23.38
CA GLN A 586 -5.28 15.32 -22.36
C GLN A 586 -6.69 15.79 -21.97
N ALA A 587 -6.93 16.01 -20.68
CA ALA A 587 -8.16 16.59 -20.18
C ALA A 587 -7.84 17.73 -19.21
N PHE A 588 -8.68 18.77 -19.23
CA PHE A 588 -8.54 19.92 -18.36
C PHE A 588 -9.91 20.33 -17.80
N GLU A 589 -10.13 20.03 -16.54
CA GLU A 589 -11.39 20.29 -15.84
C GLU A 589 -11.15 21.23 -14.67
N VAL A 590 -12.20 21.95 -14.27
CA VAL A 590 -12.21 22.78 -13.07
C VAL A 590 -13.36 22.34 -12.17
N MET A 591 -13.10 22.25 -10.88
CA MET A 591 -14.09 22.04 -9.84
C MET A 591 -14.31 23.35 -9.11
N SER A 592 -15.57 23.75 -8.97
CA SER A 592 -15.96 25.00 -8.30
C SER A 592 -17.23 24.82 -7.50
N THR A 593 -17.44 25.66 -6.50
CA THR A 593 -18.72 25.72 -5.77
C THR A 593 -19.75 26.48 -6.60
N ALA A 594 -21.02 26.05 -6.60
CA ALA A 594 -22.10 26.84 -7.17
C ALA A 594 -22.21 28.19 -6.43
N CYS A 595 -22.33 29.29 -7.18
CA CYS A 595 -22.53 30.61 -6.59
C CYS A 595 -23.93 30.65 -5.95
N VAL A 596 -24.01 30.46 -4.64
CA VAL A 596 -25.20 30.86 -3.86
C VAL A 596 -24.98 32.33 -3.53
N GLU A 597 -25.80 33.21 -4.10
CA GLU A 597 -25.68 34.67 -3.96
C GLU A 597 -25.93 35.17 -2.52
N ASP A 598 -26.35 34.29 -1.60
CA ASP A 598 -26.59 34.60 -0.18
C ASP A 598 -25.58 33.87 0.74
N TRP A 599 -24.35 34.39 0.84
CA TRP A 599 -23.38 33.92 1.83
C TRP A 599 -23.78 34.34 3.26
N HIS A 600 -24.26 33.39 4.05
CA HIS A 600 -24.27 33.53 5.51
C HIS A 600 -22.92 33.00 6.09
N PRO A 601 -22.23 33.76 6.96
CA PRO A 601 -20.90 33.38 7.50
C PRO A 601 -20.85 32.11 8.36
N THR A 602 -21.98 31.40 8.51
CA THR A 602 -22.13 30.21 9.35
C THR A 602 -22.51 28.95 8.56
N SER A 603 -22.60 29.05 7.23
CA SER A 603 -22.98 27.93 6.35
C SER A 603 -21.73 27.34 5.70
N PHE A 604 -21.26 26.19 6.17
CA PHE A 604 -20.17 25.45 5.53
C PHE A 604 -20.67 24.79 4.23
N PRO A 605 -19.95 24.89 3.10
CA PRO A 605 -20.36 24.26 1.86
C PRO A 605 -20.39 22.73 2.02
N ASN A 606 -21.52 22.11 1.68
CA ASN A 606 -21.68 20.67 1.66
C ASN A 606 -20.97 20.10 0.42
N PRO A 607 -19.89 19.30 0.57
CA PRO A 607 -19.11 18.79 -0.55
C PRO A 607 -19.91 17.97 -1.57
N SER A 608 -21.01 17.36 -1.12
CA SER A 608 -21.88 16.51 -1.95
C SER A 608 -22.87 17.27 -2.85
N GLN A 609 -23.19 18.53 -2.53
CA GLN A 609 -24.23 19.31 -3.21
C GLN A 609 -23.71 20.61 -3.83
N ASP A 610 -22.65 21.20 -3.26
CA ASP A 610 -22.23 22.54 -3.66
C ASP A 610 -21.12 22.53 -4.71
N TRP A 611 -20.39 21.42 -4.88
CA TRP A 611 -19.24 21.34 -5.79
C TRP A 611 -19.62 20.65 -7.10
N SER A 612 -19.17 21.20 -8.22
CA SER A 612 -19.40 20.62 -9.55
C SER A 612 -18.17 20.76 -10.44
N TRP A 613 -17.99 19.78 -11.34
CA TRP A 613 -16.97 19.81 -12.37
C TRP A 613 -17.48 20.47 -13.65
N ALA A 614 -16.63 21.25 -14.29
CA ALA A 614 -16.86 21.82 -15.61
C ALA A 614 -15.58 21.74 -16.45
N THR A 615 -15.74 21.53 -17.75
CA THR A 615 -14.62 21.50 -18.70
C THR A 615 -14.09 22.90 -18.93
N VAL A 616 -12.77 23.04 -18.86
CA VAL A 616 -12.11 24.33 -19.11
C VAL A 616 -12.16 24.62 -20.62
N PRO A 617 -12.67 25.79 -21.06
CA PRO A 617 -12.87 26.07 -22.48
C PRO A 617 -11.61 26.03 -23.36
N SER A 618 -10.43 26.21 -22.77
CA SER A 618 -9.15 26.24 -23.48
C SER A 618 -8.32 24.98 -23.18
N PRO A 619 -8.20 24.04 -24.13
CA PRO A 619 -7.44 22.82 -23.93
C PRO A 619 -5.94 23.13 -23.73
N PRO A 620 -5.20 22.27 -23.01
CA PRO A 620 -3.77 22.45 -22.83
C PRO A 620 -3.02 22.42 -24.17
N PRO A 621 -2.07 23.34 -24.42
CA PRO A 621 -1.34 23.43 -25.69
C PRO A 621 -0.14 22.46 -25.74
N PHE A 622 -0.13 21.42 -24.92
CA PHE A 622 1.05 20.57 -24.76
C PHE A 622 1.16 19.57 -25.93
N PRO A 623 2.37 19.28 -26.44
CA PRO A 623 2.56 18.19 -27.38
C PRO A 623 2.02 16.88 -26.81
N LYS A 624 1.45 16.03 -27.67
CA LYS A 624 0.79 14.77 -27.26
C LYS A 624 1.68 13.89 -26.39
N ASP A 625 2.97 13.87 -26.68
CA ASP A 625 3.96 13.00 -26.02
C ASP A 625 4.64 13.65 -24.80
N SER A 626 4.21 14.86 -24.39
CA SER A 626 4.82 15.60 -23.28
C SER A 626 4.18 15.26 -21.93
N LEU A 627 5.02 14.94 -20.95
CA LEU A 627 4.62 14.72 -19.55
C LEU A 627 4.70 16.04 -18.79
N ILE A 628 3.76 16.29 -17.87
CA ILE A 628 3.87 17.41 -16.93
C ILE A 628 4.95 17.04 -15.91
N THR A 629 6.02 17.82 -15.85
CA THR A 629 7.14 17.57 -14.93
C THR A 629 7.05 18.41 -13.66
N ALA A 630 6.48 19.62 -13.77
CA ALA A 630 6.39 20.58 -12.68
C ALA A 630 5.25 21.58 -12.91
N TYR A 631 4.73 22.13 -11.82
CA TYR A 631 3.74 23.20 -11.84
C TYR A 631 3.85 24.08 -10.60
N ALA A 632 3.49 25.36 -10.72
CA ALA A 632 3.50 26.29 -9.60
C ALA A 632 2.42 27.37 -9.78
N MET A 633 1.75 27.74 -8.69
CA MET A 633 0.83 28.87 -8.69
C MET A 633 1.63 30.17 -8.57
N HIS A 634 1.33 31.15 -9.43
CA HIS A 634 1.91 32.48 -9.35
C HIS A 634 1.38 33.22 -8.10
N PRO A 635 2.16 34.13 -7.50
CA PRO A 635 1.73 34.94 -6.34
C PRO A 635 0.43 35.72 -6.51
N ASP A 636 -0.08 35.85 -7.74
CA ASP A 636 -1.34 36.53 -8.02
C ASP A 636 -2.57 35.66 -7.72
N GLY A 637 -2.36 34.39 -7.35
CA GLY A 637 -3.41 33.41 -7.06
C GLY A 637 -4.17 32.91 -8.29
N ARG A 638 -3.85 33.39 -9.49
CA ARG A 638 -4.67 33.25 -10.70
C ARG A 638 -3.93 32.65 -11.89
N THR A 639 -2.60 32.74 -11.91
CA THR A 639 -1.80 32.26 -13.03
C THR A 639 -1.10 30.96 -12.64
N LEU A 640 -1.47 29.85 -13.28
CA LEU A 640 -0.84 28.55 -13.08
C LEU A 640 0.28 28.37 -14.09
N PHE A 641 1.52 28.17 -13.65
CA PHE A 641 2.64 27.79 -14.51
C PHE A 641 2.77 26.26 -14.55
N VAL A 642 3.04 25.72 -15.74
CA VAL A 642 3.18 24.28 -16.00
C VAL A 642 4.35 24.05 -16.94
N SER A 643 5.31 23.22 -16.53
CA SER A 643 6.39 22.73 -17.40
C SER A 643 6.08 21.32 -17.89
N CYS A 644 6.30 21.08 -19.17
CA CYS A 644 6.13 19.77 -19.78
C CYS A 644 7.35 19.35 -20.62
N GLY A 645 7.61 18.05 -20.75
CA GLY A 645 8.64 17.52 -21.66
C GLY A 645 8.75 15.99 -21.62
N SER A 646 9.78 15.45 -22.28
CA SER A 646 10.05 14.01 -22.32
C SER A 646 10.85 13.55 -21.10
N ASN A 647 10.63 12.33 -20.62
CA ASN A 647 11.46 11.73 -19.56
C ASN A 647 12.87 11.37 -20.04
N HIS A 648 13.08 11.23 -21.36
CA HIS A 648 14.34 10.75 -21.95
C HIS A 648 15.21 11.88 -22.53
N ASP A 649 14.71 13.12 -22.56
CA ASP A 649 15.41 14.23 -23.20
C ASP A 649 15.41 15.48 -22.32
N THR A 650 16.58 15.87 -21.85
CA THR A 650 16.77 17.05 -20.99
C THR A 650 16.76 18.36 -21.79
N HIS A 651 16.74 18.30 -23.12
CA HIS A 651 16.81 19.46 -24.01
C HIS A 651 15.46 19.87 -24.62
N HIS A 652 14.37 19.14 -24.34
CA HIS A 652 13.04 19.37 -24.92
C HIS A 652 11.96 19.59 -23.85
N HIS A 653 12.20 20.55 -22.96
CA HIS A 653 11.22 21.02 -21.99
C HIS A 653 10.65 22.37 -22.39
N HIS A 654 9.35 22.57 -22.16
CA HIS A 654 8.65 23.81 -22.45
C HIS A 654 7.79 24.23 -21.28
N THR A 655 7.72 25.54 -21.00
CA THR A 655 6.89 26.09 -19.92
C THR A 655 5.75 26.93 -20.46
N TYR A 656 4.56 26.71 -19.93
CA TYR A 656 3.34 27.43 -20.22
C TYR A 656 2.77 28.06 -18.95
N SER A 657 1.92 29.07 -19.11
CA SER A 657 1.05 29.56 -18.04
C SER A 657 -0.41 29.59 -18.47
N PHE A 658 -1.29 29.22 -17.56
CA PHE A 658 -2.74 29.33 -17.72
C PHE A 658 -3.29 30.43 -16.82
N ASP A 659 -3.99 31.39 -17.44
CA ASP A 659 -4.75 32.43 -16.73
C ASP A 659 -6.15 31.90 -16.42
N THR A 660 -6.43 31.67 -15.13
CA THR A 660 -7.72 31.14 -14.65
C THR A 660 -8.90 32.09 -14.85
N LYS A 661 -8.66 33.41 -14.97
CA LYS A 661 -9.72 34.41 -15.18
C LYS A 661 -10.12 34.51 -16.64
N ASN A 662 -9.14 34.50 -17.53
CA ASN A 662 -9.36 34.67 -18.97
C ASN A 662 -9.46 33.32 -19.71
N HIS A 663 -9.20 32.21 -19.01
CA HIS A 663 -9.06 30.87 -19.56
C HIS A 663 -8.12 30.82 -20.75
N LYS A 664 -6.92 31.43 -20.65
CA LYS A 664 -5.96 31.50 -21.76
C LYS A 664 -4.61 30.93 -21.39
N TRP A 665 -4.08 30.10 -22.29
CA TRP A 665 -2.71 29.61 -22.23
C TRP A 665 -1.74 30.59 -22.87
N ARG A 666 -0.52 30.62 -22.34
CA ARG A 666 0.62 31.38 -22.87
C ARG A 666 1.87 30.51 -22.81
N SER A 667 2.67 30.53 -23.86
CA SER A 667 4.00 29.91 -23.90
C SER A 667 5.05 30.88 -23.35
N HIS A 668 5.98 30.37 -22.54
CA HIS A 668 7.07 31.13 -21.91
C HIS A 668 8.47 30.76 -22.42
N GLY A 669 8.60 29.69 -23.21
CA GLY A 669 9.85 29.29 -23.86
C GLY A 669 10.29 27.86 -23.57
N ASP A 670 11.38 27.45 -24.20
CA ASP A 670 11.99 26.12 -24.13
C ASP A 670 12.87 25.97 -22.88
N TRP A 671 12.23 26.06 -21.72
CA TRP A 671 12.84 25.82 -20.41
C TRP A 671 11.83 25.14 -19.48
N ALA A 672 12.31 24.48 -18.43
CA ALA A 672 11.49 23.88 -17.37
C ALA A 672 11.69 24.58 -16.03
N LEU A 673 10.72 24.49 -15.12
CA LEU A 673 10.94 24.80 -13.72
C LEU A 673 12.03 23.89 -13.13
N PRO A 674 12.88 24.38 -12.21
CA PRO A 674 14.04 23.64 -11.72
C PRO A 674 13.71 22.59 -10.66
N PHE A 675 12.42 22.33 -10.40
CA PHE A 675 11.90 21.37 -9.42
C PHE A 675 10.89 20.43 -10.10
N GLN A 676 10.42 19.42 -9.38
CA GLN A 676 9.39 18.49 -9.81
C GLN A 676 8.08 18.72 -9.07
N ASN A 677 6.97 18.28 -9.67
CA ASN A 677 5.64 18.36 -9.09
C ASN A 677 5.31 19.81 -8.69
N GLN A 678 4.82 20.03 -7.47
CA GLN A 678 4.35 21.34 -7.04
C GLN A 678 5.49 22.21 -6.49
N GLY A 679 5.60 23.43 -7.02
CA GLY A 679 6.37 24.53 -6.42
C GLY A 679 5.48 25.47 -5.60
N TYR A 680 6.00 25.95 -4.48
CA TYR A 680 5.30 26.84 -3.55
C TYR A 680 5.95 28.21 -3.55
N PHE A 681 5.15 29.26 -3.72
CA PHE A 681 5.65 30.62 -3.53
C PHE A 681 5.81 30.95 -2.06
N ASP A 682 6.98 31.46 -1.69
CA ASP A 682 7.22 32.04 -0.37
C ASP A 682 7.53 33.54 -0.50
N GLY A 683 6.79 34.36 0.27
CA GLY A 683 6.93 35.82 0.22
C GLY A 683 8.15 36.37 0.96
N GLU A 684 8.75 35.62 1.89
CA GLU A 684 9.99 36.06 2.56
C GLU A 684 11.21 35.83 1.66
N LEU A 685 11.21 34.74 0.89
CA LEU A 685 12.22 34.42 -0.11
C LEU A 685 11.99 35.11 -1.46
N ASP A 686 10.77 35.61 -1.71
CA ASP A 686 10.30 36.14 -3.00
C ASP A 686 10.60 35.18 -4.18
N ALA A 687 10.39 33.89 -3.93
CA ALA A 687 10.76 32.82 -4.85
C ALA A 687 9.79 31.63 -4.76
N TRP A 688 9.72 30.86 -5.84
CA TRP A 688 9.15 29.52 -5.81
C TRP A 688 10.15 28.53 -5.24
N VAL A 689 9.75 27.83 -4.19
CA VAL A 689 10.52 26.76 -3.57
C VAL A 689 9.93 25.42 -4.00
N GLY A 690 10.77 24.50 -4.45
CA GLY A 690 10.34 23.18 -4.88
C GLY A 690 11.42 22.12 -4.70
N LEU A 691 10.97 20.86 -4.76
CA LEU A 691 11.79 19.68 -4.56
C LEU A 691 12.32 19.14 -5.90
N ARG A 692 13.58 18.74 -5.97
CA ARG A 692 14.20 18.20 -7.19
C ARG A 692 14.20 16.66 -7.24
N LYS A 693 14.45 16.13 -8.44
CA LYS A 693 14.68 14.68 -8.70
C LYS A 693 15.82 14.10 -7.85
N ASP A 694 16.87 14.87 -7.68
CA ASP A 694 18.07 14.52 -6.90
C ASP A 694 17.86 14.74 -5.39
N GLY A 695 16.62 15.02 -4.97
CA GLY A 695 16.25 15.34 -3.61
C GLY A 695 16.34 16.84 -3.32
N TYR A 696 17.36 17.55 -3.77
CA TYR A 696 17.65 18.90 -3.26
C TYR A 696 16.49 19.90 -3.35
N VAL A 697 16.33 20.71 -2.31
CA VAL A 697 15.39 21.83 -2.34
C VAL A 697 16.03 22.99 -3.10
N CYS A 698 15.27 23.56 -4.04
CA CYS A 698 15.71 24.72 -4.81
C CYS A 698 14.69 25.85 -4.71
N ALA A 699 15.19 27.08 -4.84
CA ALA A 699 14.39 28.29 -4.94
C ALA A 699 14.62 28.93 -6.32
N CYS A 700 13.54 29.18 -7.04
CA CYS A 700 13.51 29.75 -8.38
C CYS A 700 12.80 31.10 -8.35
N ARG A 701 13.38 32.10 -8.99
CA ARG A 701 12.73 33.41 -9.10
C ARG A 701 11.42 33.30 -9.88
N VAL A 702 10.37 33.96 -9.39
CA VAL A 702 9.06 33.96 -10.06
C VAL A 702 9.17 34.64 -11.45
N PRO A 703 8.88 33.93 -12.55
CA PRO A 703 8.89 34.47 -13.91
C PRO A 703 7.80 35.52 -14.13
N SER A 704 8.07 36.48 -15.01
CA SER A 704 7.06 37.46 -15.41
C SER A 704 5.95 36.81 -16.26
N ARG A 705 4.69 37.13 -15.95
CA ARG A 705 3.51 36.67 -16.70
C ARG A 705 3.46 37.15 -18.16
N SER A 706 4.18 38.22 -18.49
CA SER A 706 4.05 38.94 -19.77
C SER A 706 5.25 38.80 -20.69
N ARG A 707 6.38 38.27 -20.21
CA ARG A 707 7.61 38.15 -20.99
C ARG A 707 7.93 36.68 -21.23
N THR A 708 8.03 36.30 -22.50
CA THR A 708 8.68 35.05 -22.89
C THR A 708 10.16 35.14 -22.52
N LEU A 709 10.68 34.16 -21.80
CA LEU A 709 12.08 34.08 -21.40
C LEU A 709 12.80 33.13 -22.36
N ALA A 710 13.95 33.56 -22.89
CA ALA A 710 14.79 32.71 -23.73
C ALA A 710 15.55 31.64 -22.93
N ALA A 711 15.63 31.80 -21.61
CA ALA A 711 16.35 30.90 -20.71
C ALA A 711 15.57 30.72 -19.39
N GLN A 712 15.89 29.63 -18.69
CA GLN A 712 15.34 29.31 -17.39
C GLN A 712 15.57 30.48 -16.39
N PRO A 713 14.59 30.82 -15.53
CA PRO A 713 14.77 31.84 -14.50
C PRO A 713 15.90 31.49 -13.54
N ASP A 714 16.56 32.51 -13.00
CA ASP A 714 17.61 32.33 -11.98
C ASP A 714 17.08 31.50 -10.81
N TRP A 715 17.81 30.44 -10.47
CA TRP A 715 17.49 29.55 -9.37
C TRP A 715 18.73 29.24 -8.53
N LYS A 716 18.49 28.86 -7.28
CA LYS A 716 19.53 28.53 -6.30
C LYS A 716 19.17 27.23 -5.59
N MET A 717 20.20 26.41 -5.38
CA MET A 717 20.09 25.14 -4.66
C MET A 717 20.48 25.33 -3.20
N ALA A 718 19.80 24.65 -2.29
CA ALA A 718 20.25 24.56 -0.90
C ALA A 718 21.53 23.72 -0.82
N LYS A 719 22.56 24.21 -0.10
CA LYS A 719 23.86 23.52 0.03
C LYS A 719 23.86 22.33 1.00
N ASP A 720 23.00 22.37 2.01
CA ASP A 720 22.96 21.31 3.03
C ASP A 720 22.13 20.13 2.54
N GLU A 721 22.67 18.93 2.68
CA GLU A 721 21.94 17.67 2.47
C GLU A 721 20.81 17.57 3.49
N LEU A 722 19.59 17.84 3.03
CA LEU A 722 18.39 17.59 3.82
C LEU A 722 18.02 16.09 3.82
N PHE A 723 18.60 15.30 2.92
CA PHE A 723 18.36 13.88 2.68
C PHE A 723 19.15 12.96 3.61
N LEU A 724 18.60 11.76 3.82
CA LEU A 724 19.39 10.58 4.18
C LEU A 724 19.99 10.01 2.88
N GLU A 725 21.32 10.04 2.73
CA GLU A 725 22.05 9.43 1.60
C GLU A 725 21.80 7.92 1.52
N HIS A 726 20.73 7.46 0.87
CA HIS A 726 20.53 6.06 0.56
C HIS A 726 20.02 5.86 -0.88
N PRO A 727 20.66 4.99 -1.67
CA PRO A 727 20.18 4.63 -3.01
C PRO A 727 18.93 3.75 -2.86
N GLY A 728 17.76 4.39 -2.81
CA GLY A 728 16.48 3.68 -2.66
C GLY A 728 15.28 4.49 -2.20
N SER A 729 15.40 5.81 -1.98
CA SER A 729 14.27 6.64 -1.50
C SER A 729 13.11 6.64 -2.51
N MET A 730 12.01 5.95 -2.16
CA MET A 730 10.75 5.99 -2.90
C MET A 730 9.98 7.29 -2.60
N GLY A 731 10.29 8.35 -3.34
CA GLY A 731 9.43 9.54 -3.49
C GLY A 731 9.23 10.39 -2.22
N ALA A 732 10.09 11.40 -2.04
CA ALA A 732 9.92 12.42 -1.02
C ALA A 732 8.86 13.48 -1.43
N THR A 733 8.12 14.01 -0.45
CA THR A 733 7.13 15.08 -0.66
C THR A 733 7.44 16.32 0.16
N LEU A 734 7.25 17.51 -0.44
CA LEU A 734 7.50 18.80 0.19
C LEU A 734 6.18 19.54 0.42
N THR A 735 5.96 20.04 1.63
CA THR A 735 4.76 20.80 2.04
C THR A 735 5.14 22.16 2.58
N TYR A 736 4.49 23.22 2.11
CA TYR A 736 4.71 24.60 2.59
C TYR A 736 3.92 24.89 3.88
N MET A 737 4.59 25.43 4.90
CA MET A 737 4.03 25.67 6.25
C MET A 737 3.92 27.17 6.62
N ALA A 738 4.01 28.05 5.62
CA ALA A 738 4.11 29.52 5.76
C ALA A 738 5.41 30.03 6.40
N ASN A 739 5.77 31.28 6.07
CA ASN A 739 6.92 32.02 6.63
C ASN A 739 8.25 31.30 6.42
N ALA A 740 8.54 30.96 5.16
CA ALA A 740 9.71 30.19 4.73
C ALA A 740 9.93 28.85 5.46
N ARG A 741 8.90 28.29 6.10
CA ARG A 741 8.94 26.96 6.72
C ARG A 741 8.34 25.90 5.82
N PHE A 742 8.97 24.74 5.81
CA PHE A 742 8.62 23.61 4.98
C PHE A 742 8.68 22.32 5.81
N CYS A 743 7.85 21.36 5.41
CA CYS A 743 7.89 19.99 5.89
C CYS A 743 8.28 19.07 4.73
N LEU A 744 9.34 18.30 4.92
CA LEU A 744 9.77 17.24 4.02
C LEU A 744 9.37 15.90 4.65
N VAL A 745 8.69 15.07 3.87
CA VAL A 745 8.32 13.71 4.26
C VAL A 745 9.04 12.72 3.36
N GLU A 746 9.77 11.79 3.96
CA GLU A 746 10.59 10.80 3.27
C GLU A 746 10.26 9.40 3.78
N THR A 747 10.45 8.39 2.94
CA THR A 747 10.34 6.99 3.33
C THR A 747 11.61 6.24 2.97
N GLU A 748 12.09 5.45 3.91
CA GLU A 748 13.18 4.49 3.73
C GLU A 748 12.63 3.08 3.86
N GLU A 749 12.98 2.20 2.93
CA GLU A 749 12.63 0.78 2.98
C GLU A 749 13.52 0.03 3.96
N LEU A 750 12.92 -0.72 4.88
CA LEU A 750 13.65 -1.56 5.82
C LEU A 750 13.64 -3.00 5.30
N GLU A 751 14.78 -3.70 5.41
CA GLU A 751 15.02 -5.08 4.90
C GLU A 751 14.00 -6.14 5.38
N PHE A 752 13.20 -5.86 6.42
CA PHE A 752 12.33 -6.84 7.11
C PHE A 752 10.91 -6.32 7.38
N ASP A 753 10.19 -5.95 6.33
CA ASP A 753 8.74 -5.68 6.32
C ASP A 753 8.31 -4.44 7.13
N GLY A 754 8.71 -3.27 6.61
CA GLY A 754 8.28 -1.97 7.10
C GLY A 754 9.07 -0.84 6.44
N PHE A 755 8.59 0.39 6.59
CA PHE A 755 9.28 1.58 6.11
C PHE A 755 9.48 2.53 7.27
N MET A 756 10.62 3.21 7.29
CA MET A 756 10.83 4.33 8.20
C MET A 756 10.38 5.61 7.51
N LEU A 757 9.35 6.24 8.06
CA LEU A 757 8.91 7.55 7.65
C LEU A 757 9.72 8.62 8.39
N TYR A 758 10.39 9.50 7.67
CA TYR A 758 11.04 10.67 8.24
C TYR A 758 10.23 11.92 7.95
N ILE A 759 9.94 12.69 9.00
CA ILE A 759 9.26 13.98 8.90
C ILE A 759 10.27 15.04 9.36
N THR A 760 10.73 15.86 8.42
CA THR A 760 11.71 16.91 8.66
C THR A 760 11.07 18.28 8.46
N ILE A 761 10.96 19.06 9.55
CA ILE A 761 10.52 20.45 9.53
C ILE A 761 11.75 21.35 9.54
N PHE A 762 11.81 22.30 8.62
CA PHE A 762 12.93 23.24 8.49
C PHE A 762 12.45 24.58 7.91
N GLY A 763 13.17 25.65 8.24
CA GLY A 763 13.04 26.94 7.56
C GLY A 763 14.09 27.08 6.45
N LEU A 764 13.87 27.98 5.50
CA LEU A 764 14.85 28.37 4.49
C LEU A 764 15.13 29.88 4.58
N LYS A 765 16.36 30.28 4.27
CA LYS A 765 16.76 31.69 4.16
C LYS A 765 17.91 31.86 3.18
N TYR A 766 18.05 33.05 2.63
CA TYR A 766 19.27 33.44 1.94
C TYR A 766 20.32 33.91 2.96
N ASN A 767 21.57 33.45 2.81
CA ASN A 767 22.69 33.98 3.56
C ASN A 767 23.12 35.35 2.99
N HIS A 768 24.15 35.97 3.59
CA HIS A 768 24.67 37.27 3.16
C HIS A 768 25.37 37.23 1.79
N GLU A 769 25.77 36.05 1.32
CA GLU A 769 26.30 35.78 -0.02
C GLU A 769 25.17 35.50 -1.04
N GLY A 770 23.92 35.51 -0.58
CA GLY A 770 22.73 35.22 -1.38
C GLY A 770 22.51 33.73 -1.65
N GLU A 771 23.21 32.83 -0.98
CA GLU A 771 23.02 31.38 -1.11
C GLU A 771 21.84 30.89 -0.29
N LEU A 772 21.09 29.92 -0.81
CA LEU A 772 19.95 29.33 -0.10
C LEU A 772 20.46 28.34 0.96
N GLN A 773 20.06 28.50 2.22
CA GLN A 773 20.46 27.61 3.31
C GLN A 773 19.28 27.32 4.23
N PRO A 774 19.17 26.09 4.78
CA PRO A 774 18.20 25.80 5.81
C PRO A 774 18.54 26.54 7.11
N THR A 775 17.51 26.88 7.88
CA THR A 775 17.68 27.49 9.19
C THR A 775 18.13 26.44 10.20
N ALA A 776 18.95 26.83 11.18
CA ALA A 776 19.46 25.93 12.23
C ALA A 776 18.37 25.22 13.08
N ARG A 777 17.11 25.70 13.04
CA ARG A 777 15.96 25.04 13.68
C ARG A 777 15.41 23.95 12.76
N ARG A 778 16.15 22.86 12.60
CA ARG A 778 15.70 21.63 11.93
C ARG A 778 15.16 20.66 12.98
N THR A 779 14.00 20.07 12.74
CA THR A 779 13.44 19.02 13.58
C THR A 779 13.08 17.83 12.70
N THR A 780 13.72 16.69 12.95
CA THR A 780 13.45 15.44 12.24
C THR A 780 12.93 14.41 13.23
N LYS A 781 11.80 13.77 12.91
CA LYS A 781 11.29 12.59 13.61
C LYS A 781 11.19 11.43 12.64
N SER A 782 11.46 10.22 13.13
CA SER A 782 11.26 8.99 12.39
C SER A 782 10.14 8.17 13.01
N CYS A 783 9.30 7.57 12.18
CA CYS A 783 8.20 6.70 12.59
C CYS A 783 8.22 5.43 11.74
N ARG A 784 8.18 4.27 12.38
CA ARG A 784 8.09 3.00 11.65
C ARG A 784 6.64 2.74 11.25
N LEU A 785 6.43 2.45 9.97
CA LEU A 785 5.14 2.10 9.40
C LEU A 785 5.18 0.69 8.81
N HIS A 786 4.06 -0.01 8.85
CA HIS A 786 3.81 -1.23 8.07
C HIS A 786 3.21 -0.81 6.73
N ARG A 787 3.68 -1.36 5.60
CA ARG A 787 3.22 -0.97 4.24
C ARG A 787 2.45 -2.12 3.61
N ASN A 788 1.40 -1.81 2.86
CA ASN A 788 0.67 -2.80 2.05
C ASN A 788 0.85 -2.63 0.53
N LEU A 789 1.15 -1.43 -0.01
CA LEU A 789 1.37 -1.25 -1.47
C LEU A 789 2.73 -0.63 -1.82
N LEU A 790 3.50 -1.31 -2.68
CA LEU A 790 4.83 -0.92 -3.18
C LEU A 790 4.89 0.41 -4.00
N GLN A 791 3.77 1.09 -4.27
CA GLN A 791 3.70 2.28 -5.15
C GLN A 791 3.15 3.57 -4.51
N PHE A 792 2.82 3.58 -3.21
CA PHE A 792 2.33 4.79 -2.54
C PHE A 792 3.48 5.61 -1.92
N SER A 793 3.49 6.93 -2.17
CA SER A 793 4.33 7.91 -1.48
C SER A 793 3.47 8.73 -0.51
N PRO A 794 3.85 8.85 0.79
CA PRO A 794 3.12 9.65 1.76
C PRO A 794 2.95 11.10 1.33
N VAL A 795 1.76 11.65 1.57
CA VAL A 795 1.43 13.06 1.24
C VAL A 795 1.11 13.80 2.52
N ALA A 796 1.65 15.00 2.68
CA ALA A 796 1.36 15.87 3.82
C ALA A 796 0.65 17.16 3.39
N PHE A 797 -0.20 17.68 4.28
CA PHE A 797 -0.96 18.91 4.10
C PHE A 797 -0.85 19.77 5.36
N TRP A 798 -0.62 21.07 5.18
CA TRP A 798 -0.62 22.05 6.27
C TRP A 798 -1.91 22.87 6.20
N LEU A 799 -2.90 22.49 6.99
CA LEU A 799 -4.27 23.01 6.92
C LEU A 799 -4.70 23.67 8.22
#